data_AF-A0A8T3WUC4-F1
#
_entry.id   AF-A0A8T3WUC4-F1
#
_cell.length_a   1.000
_cell.length_b   1.000
_cell.length_c   1.000
_cell.angle_alpha   90.00
_cell.angle_beta   90.00
_cell.angle_gamma   90.00
#
_symmetry.space_group_name_H-M   'P 1'
#
loop_
_entity.id
_entity.type
_entity.pdbx_description
1 polymer ?
#
loop_
_entity_poly.entity_id
_entity_poly.type
_entity_poly.pdbx_seq_one_letter_code
_entity_poly.pdbx_strand_id
1 'polypeptide(L)'
;MDGTITFQGAEYDIEEFLEINQAGNKVSVDTSLTSSEDDYQTDVVLEVARDAIKYYYAFSEAIQVNKTTSSDPLSIKFLGKTLKITDVDDDTDGKFTAYVGSEYFMDSGDSVVVNGKTVKLVRVGSAGAIVVDVDGVTETISSGSTKTVNGVEIVNDETFYDSNNQAASSASLILGKDAQETYKDGDAYAGEDKDNPDWVWNVSNIQASTTSTTPSTTAEFTGPFFGIENDFIYNDDSDNPPKIGECIDLPNNYVSICLDSLTVSDDNYATYTFEYESSADLSQAIGTLTAAKTIQVKTPQTEGLVIKGSNLGRFNGTAKDIKTKEIWFYAAESNSAVAIDVGSNSTDLGVFYKDADDSKVKFAGLIFMNDSAGAGQARPIEINYDNSKDTDLQMFFDFADSGLVGSNSVDITLVPYHSTNLPDYNDNITMQFNLSSGSFNGLGATATSEEAAELVWTQPDSGTATNLGTKDEDHRTRYGIIIRDPKAHGSSDEVVIDIPGDQVEANVVVKGTTAKSTSSGGSVVVNPIPSSAAALSEEVTSASAQNLIVIGGPAVNPLANSVFGLTRGDFTPNEAMVKLADNGANVALLVAGYSAVDTRNAAEAVAAGKLAGMSKAEAKVVSTTQTVGSYTVE
;
A
#
# COMPACT_ATOMS: atom_id res chain seq x y z
N MET A 1 -21.05 6.80 -1.71
CA MET A 1 -22.06 6.39 -0.69
C MET A 1 -23.35 7.10 -1.04
N ASP A 2 -24.52 6.47 -0.88
CA ASP A 2 -25.79 7.04 -1.34
C ASP A 2 -26.62 7.46 -0.13
N GLY A 3 -27.25 8.62 -0.19
CA GLY A 3 -28.08 9.14 0.89
C GLY A 3 -29.16 10.09 0.41
N THR A 4 -29.89 10.65 1.38
CA THR A 4 -30.92 11.66 1.13
C THR A 4 -30.76 12.81 2.11
N ILE A 5 -30.99 14.04 1.65
CA ILE A 5 -31.08 15.23 2.50
C ILE A 5 -32.42 15.92 2.30
N THR A 6 -32.78 16.81 3.23
CA THR A 6 -33.92 17.71 3.07
C THR A 6 -33.42 19.15 3.02
N PHE A 7 -33.84 19.89 2.01
CA PHE A 7 -33.53 21.32 1.87
C PHE A 7 -34.72 22.06 1.28
N GLN A 8 -35.10 23.19 1.88
CA GLN A 8 -36.27 23.98 1.49
C GLN A 8 -37.59 23.18 1.38
N GLY A 9 -37.73 22.16 2.23
CA GLY A 9 -38.91 21.28 2.24
C GLY A 9 -39.01 20.27 1.09
N ALA A 10 -37.95 20.11 0.29
CA ALA A 10 -37.81 19.03 -0.68
C ALA A 10 -36.73 18.04 -0.24
N GLU A 11 -36.90 16.78 -0.59
CA GLU A 11 -35.87 15.74 -0.43
C GLU A 11 -35.01 15.69 -1.69
N TYR A 12 -33.71 15.47 -1.52
CA TYR A 12 -32.74 15.35 -2.61
C TYR A 12 -31.86 14.12 -2.38
N ASP A 13 -31.63 13.38 -3.44
CA ASP A 13 -30.65 12.30 -3.46
C ASP A 13 -29.21 12.86 -3.53
N ILE A 14 -28.31 12.28 -2.74
CA ILE A 14 -26.90 12.66 -2.70
C ILE A 14 -26.00 11.45 -2.87
N GLU A 15 -24.81 11.70 -3.39
CA GLU A 15 -23.76 10.72 -3.57
C GLU A 15 -22.41 11.27 -3.10
N GLU A 16 -21.64 10.43 -2.42
CA GLU A 16 -20.27 10.71 -2.03
C GLU A 16 -19.28 9.90 -2.86
N PHE A 17 -18.22 10.55 -3.34
CA PHE A 17 -17.18 9.96 -4.18
C PHE A 17 -15.81 10.15 -3.55
N LEU A 18 -14.98 9.11 -3.61
CA LEU A 18 -13.53 9.22 -3.49
C LEU A 18 -12.97 8.96 -4.87
N GLU A 19 -12.24 9.93 -5.41
CA GLU A 19 -11.55 9.81 -6.68
C GLU A 19 -10.05 9.81 -6.48
N ILE A 20 -9.41 8.87 -7.14
CA ILE A 20 -7.96 8.70 -7.17
C ILE A 20 -7.56 8.73 -8.64
N ASN A 21 -6.54 9.51 -8.98
CA ASN A 21 -5.99 9.67 -10.33
C ASN A 21 -6.90 10.41 -11.32
N GLN A 22 -7.67 11.39 -10.86
CA GLN A 22 -8.46 12.24 -11.75
C GLN A 22 -7.55 13.20 -12.53
N ALA A 23 -7.94 13.54 -13.77
CA ALA A 23 -7.33 14.58 -14.60
C ALA A 23 -5.81 14.43 -14.89
N GLY A 24 -5.24 13.23 -14.72
CA GLY A 24 -3.83 12.93 -15.04
C GLY A 24 -2.85 13.14 -13.89
N ASN A 25 -3.31 13.60 -12.72
CA ASN A 25 -2.53 13.52 -11.48
C ASN A 25 -2.45 12.07 -11.03
N LYS A 26 -1.32 11.67 -10.43
CA LYS A 26 -1.01 10.27 -10.16
C LYS A 26 -0.77 10.02 -8.67
N VAL A 27 -1.45 9.02 -8.17
CA VAL A 27 -1.13 8.20 -7.02
C VAL A 27 -0.56 6.90 -7.58
N SER A 28 0.63 6.52 -7.15
CA SER A 28 1.27 5.29 -7.59
C SER A 28 1.99 4.58 -6.48
N VAL A 29 2.08 3.27 -6.64
CA VAL A 29 2.95 2.44 -5.82
C VAL A 29 4.30 2.39 -6.51
N ASP A 30 5.33 2.81 -5.80
CA ASP A 30 6.67 2.93 -6.34
C ASP A 30 7.73 2.28 -5.44
N THR A 31 8.87 1.99 -6.05
CA THR A 31 10.10 1.44 -5.47
C THR A 31 11.25 2.37 -5.83
N SER A 32 12.44 2.17 -5.27
CA SER A 32 13.63 2.95 -5.65
C SER A 32 14.00 2.90 -7.13
N LEU A 33 13.53 1.91 -7.89
CA LEU A 33 13.79 1.82 -9.35
C LEU A 33 12.62 2.31 -10.21
N THR A 34 11.41 2.40 -9.66
CA THR A 34 10.25 2.92 -10.41
C THR A 34 9.97 4.40 -10.11
N SER A 35 10.47 4.92 -8.99
CA SER A 35 10.50 6.35 -8.68
C SER A 35 11.77 7.02 -9.24
N SER A 36 11.91 8.32 -8.96
CA SER A 36 13.16 9.05 -9.16
C SER A 36 14.07 9.07 -7.92
N GLU A 37 13.75 8.29 -6.88
CA GLU A 37 14.35 8.39 -5.55
C GLU A 37 15.02 7.08 -5.13
N ASP A 38 16.35 7.13 -4.97
CA ASP A 38 17.14 5.97 -4.54
C ASP A 38 16.97 5.69 -3.04
N ASP A 39 16.69 6.73 -2.23
CA ASP A 39 16.62 6.65 -0.77
C ASP A 39 15.46 5.80 -0.24
N TYR A 40 14.50 5.42 -1.12
CA TYR A 40 13.51 4.39 -0.77
C TYR A 40 14.16 3.01 -0.54
N GLN A 41 15.36 2.78 -1.05
CA GLN A 41 16.08 1.51 -0.92
C GLN A 41 15.21 0.30 -1.33
N THR A 42 14.91 -0.59 -0.39
CA THR A 42 14.01 -1.74 -0.61
C THR A 42 12.54 -1.45 -0.31
N ASP A 43 12.20 -0.27 0.20
CA ASP A 43 10.82 0.05 0.55
C ASP A 43 9.93 0.17 -0.69
N VAL A 44 8.66 -0.17 -0.48
CA VAL A 44 7.58 0.09 -1.42
C VAL A 44 6.72 1.18 -0.80
N VAL A 45 6.49 2.26 -1.54
CA VAL A 45 5.84 3.47 -1.04
C VAL A 45 4.66 3.88 -1.92
N LEU A 46 3.76 4.70 -1.38
CA LEU A 46 2.65 5.32 -2.11
C LEU A 46 2.98 6.77 -2.44
N GLU A 47 3.46 7.04 -3.65
CA GLU A 47 3.64 8.40 -4.14
C GLU A 47 2.31 9.05 -4.51
N VAL A 48 2.19 10.34 -4.23
CA VAL A 48 0.97 11.13 -4.42
C VAL A 48 1.33 12.49 -4.99
N ALA A 49 0.86 12.76 -6.21
CA ALA A 49 0.88 14.11 -6.75
C ALA A 49 -0.18 15.01 -6.08
N ARG A 50 0.04 16.32 -6.12
CA ARG A 50 -0.99 17.31 -5.76
C ARG A 50 -2.26 17.09 -6.58
N ASP A 51 -3.43 17.30 -5.98
CA ASP A 51 -4.75 17.13 -6.58
C ASP A 51 -5.01 15.71 -7.16
N ALA A 52 -4.32 14.68 -6.66
CA ALA A 52 -4.48 13.30 -7.12
C ALA A 52 -5.53 12.52 -6.34
N ILE A 53 -5.85 12.95 -5.12
CA ILE A 53 -6.85 12.39 -4.22
C ILE A 53 -7.92 13.46 -3.97
N LYS A 54 -9.16 13.14 -4.36
CA LYS A 54 -10.30 14.04 -4.21
C LYS A 54 -11.47 13.35 -3.54
N TYR A 55 -12.18 14.07 -2.70
CA TYR A 55 -13.43 13.63 -2.14
C TYR A 55 -14.53 14.60 -2.52
N TYR A 56 -15.68 14.09 -2.95
CA TYR A 56 -16.82 14.88 -3.37
C TYR A 56 -18.09 14.48 -2.63
N TYR A 57 -18.87 15.47 -2.27
CA TYR A 57 -20.27 15.41 -1.88
C TYR A 57 -21.10 16.05 -2.99
N ALA A 58 -21.85 15.21 -3.69
CA ALA A 58 -22.53 15.53 -4.93
C ALA A 58 -24.04 15.33 -4.78
N PHE A 59 -24.81 16.02 -5.61
CA PHE A 59 -26.27 15.97 -5.62
C PHE A 59 -26.73 15.26 -6.89
N SER A 60 -27.39 14.11 -6.73
CA SER A 60 -27.87 13.30 -7.86
C SER A 60 -29.05 13.95 -8.58
N GLU A 61 -29.61 15.01 -8.02
CA GLU A 61 -30.72 15.79 -8.55
C GLU A 61 -30.40 17.29 -8.60
N ALA A 62 -31.17 18.02 -9.40
CA ALA A 62 -31.04 19.46 -9.53
C ALA A 62 -31.38 20.19 -8.21
N ILE A 63 -30.42 20.89 -7.62
CA ILE A 63 -30.58 21.63 -6.36
C ILE A 63 -30.05 23.07 -6.47
N GLN A 64 -30.79 24.03 -5.91
CA GLN A 64 -30.41 25.44 -5.87
C GLN A 64 -29.74 25.78 -4.53
N VAL A 65 -28.48 25.37 -4.40
CA VAL A 65 -27.66 25.52 -3.17
C VAL A 65 -27.58 26.98 -2.70
N ASN A 66 -27.60 27.93 -3.64
CA ASN A 66 -27.53 29.36 -3.34
C ASN A 66 -28.74 29.96 -2.61
N LYS A 67 -29.83 29.20 -2.44
CA LYS A 67 -30.98 29.66 -1.64
C LYS A 67 -30.81 29.44 -0.13
N THR A 68 -29.68 28.91 0.29
CA THR A 68 -29.40 28.68 1.71
C THR A 68 -29.35 30.00 2.48
N THR A 69 -29.81 30.00 3.73
CA THR A 69 -29.75 31.18 4.61
C THR A 69 -29.44 30.76 6.04
N SER A 70 -29.03 31.68 6.91
CA SER A 70 -28.83 31.36 8.34
C SER A 70 -30.10 30.86 9.04
N SER A 71 -31.30 31.17 8.51
CA SER A 71 -32.58 30.69 9.04
C SER A 71 -33.09 29.40 8.39
N ASP A 72 -32.51 28.99 7.27
CA ASP A 72 -32.84 27.76 6.53
C ASP A 72 -31.55 27.23 5.88
N PRO A 73 -30.60 26.71 6.69
CA PRO A 73 -29.29 26.32 6.21
C PRO A 73 -29.33 24.96 5.50
N LEU A 74 -28.54 24.81 4.44
CA LEU A 74 -28.25 23.51 3.83
C LEU A 74 -27.38 22.70 4.79
N SER A 75 -27.95 21.66 5.38
CA SER A 75 -27.26 20.76 6.31
C SER A 75 -26.85 19.47 5.60
N ILE A 76 -25.55 19.23 5.48
CA ILE A 76 -24.99 18.03 4.85
C ILE A 76 -24.12 17.25 5.84
N LYS A 77 -23.97 15.94 5.59
CA LYS A 77 -22.99 15.09 6.29
C LYS A 77 -21.73 15.03 5.42
N PHE A 78 -20.74 15.84 5.75
CA PHE A 78 -19.50 15.96 5.00
C PHE A 78 -18.34 15.42 5.82
N LEU A 79 -17.66 14.38 5.32
CA LEU A 79 -16.52 13.74 6.00
C LEU A 79 -16.83 13.37 7.47
N GLY A 80 -18.00 12.77 7.70
CA GLY A 80 -18.44 12.32 9.02
C GLY A 80 -18.96 13.41 9.97
N LYS A 81 -18.92 14.70 9.58
CA LYS A 81 -19.44 15.82 10.39
C LYS A 81 -20.67 16.45 9.73
N THR A 82 -21.54 17.05 10.56
CA THR A 82 -22.59 17.93 10.04
C THR A 82 -21.96 19.24 9.63
N LEU A 83 -22.10 19.65 8.38
CA LEU A 83 -21.76 20.98 7.90
C LEU A 83 -23.07 21.72 7.62
N LYS A 84 -23.30 22.85 8.29
CA LYS A 84 -24.45 23.74 8.04
C LYS A 84 -23.97 24.92 7.21
N ILE A 85 -24.31 24.93 5.93
CA ILE A 85 -23.99 26.03 5.01
C ILE A 85 -25.08 27.08 5.16
N THR A 86 -24.72 28.28 5.60
CA THR A 86 -25.67 29.34 5.96
C THR A 86 -25.78 30.44 4.93
N ASP A 87 -24.82 30.52 4.02
CA ASP A 87 -24.81 31.51 2.95
C ASP A 87 -23.99 30.98 1.79
N VAL A 88 -24.38 31.35 0.57
CA VAL A 88 -23.61 31.10 -0.64
C VAL A 88 -23.67 32.40 -1.42
N ASP A 89 -22.50 32.96 -1.65
CA ASP A 89 -22.37 34.24 -2.33
C ASP A 89 -22.65 34.04 -3.82
N ASP A 90 -23.56 34.83 -4.38
CA ASP A 90 -23.93 34.84 -5.80
C ASP A 90 -22.92 35.65 -6.66
N ASP A 91 -21.81 36.16 -6.09
CA ASP A 91 -20.75 36.89 -6.80
C ASP A 91 -19.89 35.96 -7.71
N THR A 92 -18.75 36.38 -8.29
CA THR A 92 -18.02 35.56 -9.28
C THR A 92 -17.18 34.41 -8.71
N ASP A 93 -16.98 34.36 -7.40
CA ASP A 93 -15.90 33.57 -6.80
C ASP A 93 -16.35 32.23 -6.17
N GLY A 94 -17.64 31.87 -6.24
CA GLY A 94 -18.12 30.58 -5.72
C GLY A 94 -17.96 30.40 -4.21
N LYS A 95 -18.18 31.45 -3.40
CA LYS A 95 -17.99 31.40 -1.94
C LYS A 95 -19.19 30.82 -1.22
N PHE A 96 -18.93 30.14 -0.10
CA PHE A 96 -19.96 29.73 0.84
C PHE A 96 -19.53 29.97 2.29
N THR A 97 -20.48 30.29 3.16
CA THR A 97 -20.26 30.43 4.60
C THR A 97 -20.89 29.25 5.31
N ALA A 98 -20.14 28.61 6.21
CA ALA A 98 -20.61 27.45 6.96
C ALA A 98 -20.25 27.51 8.44
N TYR A 99 -21.03 26.81 9.25
CA TYR A 99 -20.69 26.48 10.63
C TYR A 99 -19.71 25.31 10.66
N VAL A 100 -18.51 25.58 11.18
CA VAL A 100 -17.38 24.62 11.23
C VAL A 100 -16.96 24.27 12.65
N GLY A 101 -17.47 24.99 13.65
CA GLY A 101 -17.30 24.64 15.06
C GLY A 101 -18.13 23.42 15.48
N SER A 102 -17.94 22.98 16.72
CA SER A 102 -18.72 21.88 17.29
C SER A 102 -20.06 22.38 17.81
N GLU A 103 -21.14 21.66 17.48
CA GLU A 103 -22.49 21.95 17.94
C GLU A 103 -22.75 21.36 19.33
N TYR A 104 -23.29 22.19 20.23
CA TYR A 104 -23.68 21.79 21.59
C TYR A 104 -25.10 22.28 21.88
N PHE A 105 -25.97 21.35 22.27
CA PHE A 105 -27.25 21.69 22.88
C PHE A 105 -27.05 21.82 24.39
N MET A 106 -27.30 23.01 24.93
CA MET A 106 -27.01 23.35 26.33
C MET A 106 -28.26 23.90 27.00
N ASP A 107 -28.57 23.42 28.20
CA ASP A 107 -29.55 24.04 29.08
C ASP A 107 -28.92 25.22 29.84
N SER A 108 -29.76 26.13 30.34
CA SER A 108 -29.29 27.26 31.14
C SER A 108 -28.64 26.76 32.44
N GLY A 109 -27.33 26.97 32.55
CA GLY A 109 -26.50 26.48 33.64
C GLY A 109 -25.45 25.47 33.20
N ASP A 110 -25.64 24.83 32.04
CA ASP A 110 -24.71 23.84 31.50
C ASP A 110 -23.39 24.46 31.09
N SER A 111 -22.34 23.64 31.10
CA SER A 111 -21.00 24.05 30.70
C SER A 111 -20.31 22.96 29.89
N VAL A 112 -19.53 23.38 28.90
CA VAL A 112 -18.71 22.51 28.05
C VAL A 112 -17.30 23.07 27.97
N VAL A 113 -16.31 22.24 27.67
CA VAL A 113 -14.92 22.68 27.52
C VAL A 113 -14.58 22.71 26.03
N VAL A 114 -14.19 23.89 25.52
CA VAL A 114 -13.82 24.10 24.12
C VAL A 114 -12.49 24.85 24.09
N ASN A 115 -11.50 24.32 23.35
CA ASN A 115 -10.15 24.88 23.27
C ASN A 115 -9.51 25.15 24.64
N GLY A 116 -9.75 24.25 25.61
CA GLY A 116 -9.26 24.37 26.98
C GLY A 116 -9.96 25.39 27.86
N LYS A 117 -11.04 26.02 27.38
CA LYS A 117 -11.82 27.03 28.11
C LYS A 117 -13.19 26.49 28.47
N THR A 118 -13.67 26.81 29.67
CA THR A 118 -15.02 26.44 30.11
C THR A 118 -16.02 27.45 29.58
N VAL A 119 -16.88 27.02 28.66
CA VAL A 119 -17.99 27.80 28.12
C VAL A 119 -19.26 27.39 28.87
N LYS A 120 -19.90 28.34 29.54
CA LYS A 120 -21.16 28.14 30.27
C LYS A 120 -22.29 28.92 29.62
N LEU A 121 -23.41 28.26 29.33
CA LEU A 121 -24.65 28.96 29.00
C LEU A 121 -25.27 29.47 30.30
N VAL A 122 -25.25 30.77 30.55
CA VAL A 122 -25.73 31.35 31.81
C VAL A 122 -27.25 31.48 31.80
N ARG A 123 -27.81 31.97 30.70
CA ARG A 123 -29.27 32.10 30.49
C ARG A 123 -29.61 32.40 29.03
N VAL A 124 -30.85 32.12 28.68
CA VAL A 124 -31.48 32.55 27.43
C VAL A 124 -32.49 33.67 27.72
N GLY A 125 -32.47 34.73 26.93
CA GLY A 125 -33.42 35.83 26.98
C GLY A 125 -34.66 35.57 26.13
N SER A 126 -35.77 36.22 26.45
CA SER A 126 -37.06 36.04 25.76
C SER A 126 -37.08 36.44 24.28
N ALA A 127 -36.04 37.14 23.81
CA ALA A 127 -35.84 37.52 22.42
C ALA A 127 -34.78 36.66 21.72
N GLY A 128 -34.38 35.52 22.32
CA GLY A 128 -33.39 34.59 21.78
C GLY A 128 -31.92 34.98 21.99
N ALA A 129 -31.64 36.14 22.57
CA ALA A 129 -30.26 36.48 22.96
C ALA A 129 -29.80 35.60 24.14
N ILE A 130 -28.58 35.09 24.09
CA ILE A 130 -27.98 34.29 25.15
C ILE A 130 -26.96 35.10 25.95
N VAL A 131 -26.76 34.71 27.20
CA VAL A 131 -25.61 35.14 28.01
C VAL A 131 -24.71 33.94 28.22
N VAL A 132 -23.46 34.07 27.83
CA VAL A 132 -22.43 33.02 27.97
C VAL A 132 -21.30 33.53 28.86
N ASP A 133 -20.70 32.62 29.62
CA ASP A 133 -19.50 32.88 30.41
C ASP A 133 -18.38 31.97 29.93
N VAL A 134 -17.24 32.56 29.54
CA VAL A 134 -16.05 31.81 29.10
C VAL A 134 -14.90 32.10 30.05
N ASP A 135 -14.65 31.16 30.97
CA ASP A 135 -13.70 31.29 32.08
C ASP A 135 -13.85 32.61 32.88
N GLY A 136 -15.08 32.97 33.23
CA GLY A 136 -15.39 34.18 34.01
C GLY A 136 -15.54 35.46 33.18
N VAL A 137 -15.37 35.41 31.86
CA VAL A 137 -15.70 36.51 30.95
C VAL A 137 -17.12 36.31 30.42
N THR A 138 -18.05 37.12 30.90
CA THR A 138 -19.46 37.05 30.51
C THR A 138 -19.79 38.01 29.36
N GLU A 139 -20.47 37.53 28.32
CA GLU A 139 -20.94 38.32 27.19
C GLU A 139 -22.37 37.96 26.79
N THR A 140 -23.06 38.90 26.13
CA THR A 140 -24.36 38.66 25.50
C THR A 140 -24.20 38.51 24.00
N ILE A 141 -24.86 37.51 23.42
CA ILE A 141 -24.85 37.20 21.99
C ILE A 141 -26.30 37.18 21.50
N SER A 142 -26.63 37.99 20.50
CA SER A 142 -27.98 38.06 19.93
C SER A 142 -28.34 36.75 19.21
N SER A 143 -29.64 36.50 19.01
CA SER A 143 -30.11 35.35 18.22
C SER A 143 -29.51 35.36 16.82
N GLY A 144 -29.02 34.22 16.34
CA GLY A 144 -28.42 34.07 15.01
C GLY A 144 -27.11 34.85 14.80
N SER A 145 -26.48 35.33 15.88
CA SER A 145 -25.25 36.12 15.80
C SER A 145 -24.04 35.34 16.28
N THR A 146 -22.88 35.70 15.74
CA THR A 146 -21.57 35.15 16.11
C THR A 146 -20.81 36.15 16.97
N LYS A 147 -20.10 35.69 17.99
CA LYS A 147 -19.21 36.54 18.81
C LYS A 147 -18.06 35.74 19.41
N THR A 148 -16.85 36.31 19.36
CA THR A 148 -15.70 35.77 20.11
C THR A 148 -15.74 36.23 21.56
N VAL A 149 -15.77 35.28 22.49
CA VAL A 149 -15.76 35.54 23.94
C VAL A 149 -14.55 34.84 24.53
N ASN A 150 -13.60 35.63 25.04
CA ASN A 150 -12.33 35.13 25.58
C ASN A 150 -11.68 34.10 24.63
N GLY A 151 -11.54 34.41 23.33
CA GLY A 151 -10.86 33.56 22.35
C GLY A 151 -11.57 32.27 21.93
N VAL A 152 -12.84 32.07 22.32
CA VAL A 152 -13.74 31.06 21.72
C VAL A 152 -14.75 31.81 20.88
N GLU A 153 -14.86 31.47 19.60
CA GLU A 153 -15.95 31.96 18.76
C GLU A 153 -17.22 31.14 19.03
N ILE A 154 -18.35 31.85 19.18
CA ILE A 154 -19.64 31.30 19.60
C ILE A 154 -20.71 31.79 18.65
N VAL A 155 -21.39 30.87 17.97
CA VAL A 155 -22.63 31.15 17.23
C VAL A 155 -23.81 30.77 18.09
N ASN A 156 -24.74 31.71 18.28
CA ASN A 156 -26.04 31.46 18.89
C ASN A 156 -27.04 31.01 17.81
N ASP A 157 -27.02 29.72 17.48
CA ASP A 157 -27.76 29.14 16.34
C ASP A 157 -29.27 29.12 16.62
N GLU A 158 -29.69 28.30 17.58
CA GLU A 158 -31.10 28.17 17.97
C GLU A 158 -31.28 28.37 19.48
N THR A 159 -32.44 28.89 19.87
CA THR A 159 -32.78 29.07 21.27
C THR A 159 -34.20 28.66 21.58
N PHE A 160 -34.39 28.10 22.77
CA PHE A 160 -35.69 27.85 23.36
C PHE A 160 -35.79 28.61 24.69
N TYR A 161 -36.76 29.51 24.78
CA TYR A 161 -37.03 30.27 26.00
C TYR A 161 -38.31 29.79 26.67
N ASP A 162 -38.20 29.24 27.89
CA ASP A 162 -39.36 28.91 28.72
C ASP A 162 -39.67 30.08 29.66
N SER A 163 -40.79 30.77 29.39
CA SER A 163 -41.24 31.90 30.21
C SER A 163 -41.64 31.52 31.64
N ASN A 164 -41.96 30.26 31.89
CA ASN A 164 -42.38 29.74 33.19
C ASN A 164 -41.22 29.15 33.98
N ASN A 165 -40.16 28.71 33.30
CA ASN A 165 -38.98 28.14 33.94
C ASN A 165 -37.70 28.52 33.18
N GLN A 166 -37.07 29.63 33.55
CA GLN A 166 -35.85 30.09 32.88
C GLN A 166 -34.68 29.09 32.95
N ALA A 167 -34.66 28.19 33.94
CA ALA A 167 -33.66 27.13 34.02
C ALA A 167 -33.89 25.99 33.01
N ALA A 168 -35.10 25.88 32.44
CA ALA A 168 -35.41 24.97 31.35
C ALA A 168 -35.25 25.63 29.96
N SER A 169 -34.78 26.88 29.90
CA SER A 169 -34.40 27.50 28.64
C SER A 169 -33.08 26.92 28.15
N SER A 170 -32.97 26.68 26.85
CA SER A 170 -31.81 26.04 26.22
C SER A 170 -31.38 26.73 24.93
N ALA A 171 -30.17 26.42 24.47
CA ALA A 171 -29.65 26.92 23.20
C ALA A 171 -28.78 25.87 22.50
N SER A 172 -28.84 25.85 21.17
CA SER A 172 -27.87 25.18 20.31
C SER A 172 -26.77 26.17 19.97
N LEU A 173 -25.54 25.89 20.38
CA LEU A 173 -24.38 26.74 20.18
C LEU A 173 -23.36 26.06 19.26
N ILE A 174 -22.81 26.79 18.31
CA ILE A 174 -21.63 26.36 17.57
C ILE A 174 -20.41 26.99 18.21
N LEU A 175 -19.49 26.17 18.73
CA LEU A 175 -18.33 26.61 19.51
C LEU A 175 -17.04 26.15 18.83
N GLY A 176 -16.06 27.05 18.71
CA GLY A 176 -14.78 26.72 18.09
C GLY A 176 -13.72 27.81 18.26
N LYS A 177 -12.54 27.57 17.68
CA LYS A 177 -11.57 28.66 17.43
C LYS A 177 -12.17 29.58 16.38
N ASP A 178 -12.62 28.94 15.30
CA ASP A 178 -13.49 29.47 14.27
C ASP A 178 -14.77 28.63 14.34
N ALA A 179 -15.91 29.27 14.61
CA ALA A 179 -17.22 28.63 14.68
C ALA A 179 -17.99 28.82 13.37
N GLN A 180 -17.73 29.91 12.65
CA GLN A 180 -18.25 30.21 11.33
C GLN A 180 -17.12 30.75 10.44
N GLU A 181 -17.02 30.25 9.22
CA GLU A 181 -16.03 30.70 8.25
C GLU A 181 -16.62 30.76 6.84
N THR A 182 -16.07 31.63 6.00
CA THR A 182 -16.38 31.72 4.56
C THR A 182 -15.24 31.13 3.76
N TYR A 183 -15.56 30.20 2.88
CA TYR A 183 -14.61 29.49 2.03
C TYR A 183 -14.93 29.70 0.55
N LYS A 184 -13.92 29.55 -0.29
CA LYS A 184 -14.01 29.33 -1.74
C LYS A 184 -13.12 28.16 -2.14
N ASP A 185 -13.21 27.79 -3.41
CA ASP A 185 -12.29 26.87 -4.06
C ASP A 185 -10.81 27.25 -3.80
N GLY A 186 -10.01 26.25 -3.44
CA GLY A 186 -8.60 26.36 -3.08
C GLY A 186 -8.31 26.89 -1.68
N ASP A 187 -9.31 27.29 -0.89
CA ASP A 187 -9.06 27.67 0.50
C ASP A 187 -8.75 26.42 1.36
N ALA A 188 -7.90 26.56 2.37
CA ALA A 188 -7.61 25.50 3.34
C ALA A 188 -8.89 24.92 3.96
N TYR A 189 -8.97 23.59 4.06
CA TYR A 189 -10.09 22.91 4.69
C TYR A 189 -10.22 23.30 6.16
N ALA A 190 -11.44 23.20 6.71
CA ALA A 190 -11.74 23.65 8.05
C ALA A 190 -10.85 22.95 9.11
N GLY A 191 -10.01 23.73 9.79
CA GLY A 191 -9.08 23.26 10.83
C GLY A 191 -7.64 23.07 10.38
N GLU A 192 -7.36 23.15 9.07
CA GLU A 192 -6.03 23.07 8.48
C GLU A 192 -5.19 24.34 8.75
N ASP A 193 -3.88 24.23 8.54
CA ASP A 193 -3.00 25.41 8.45
C ASP A 193 -3.32 26.18 7.16
N LYS A 194 -3.65 27.47 7.28
CA LYS A 194 -4.00 28.32 6.15
C LYS A 194 -2.81 28.62 5.23
N ASP A 195 -1.58 28.49 5.73
CA ASP A 195 -0.36 28.78 4.96
C ASP A 195 0.27 27.52 4.33
N ASN A 196 -0.06 26.33 4.86
CA ASN A 196 0.42 25.04 4.35
C ASN A 196 -0.60 23.93 4.66
N PRO A 197 -1.77 23.94 4.00
CA PRO A 197 -2.81 22.95 4.23
C PRO A 197 -2.43 21.59 3.63
N ASP A 198 -2.85 20.50 4.27
CA ASP A 198 -2.80 19.18 3.62
C ASP A 198 -4.02 18.99 2.70
N TRP A 199 -5.15 19.59 3.06
CA TRP A 199 -6.41 19.51 2.33
C TRP A 199 -6.97 20.90 2.04
N VAL A 200 -7.38 21.14 0.80
CA VAL A 200 -8.06 22.36 0.38
C VAL A 200 -9.47 22.05 -0.11
N TRP A 201 -10.36 23.02 0.00
CA TRP A 201 -11.71 22.95 -0.54
C TRP A 201 -11.65 22.90 -2.07
N ASN A 202 -12.32 21.91 -2.66
CA ASN A 202 -12.63 21.85 -4.10
C ASN A 202 -14.14 22.00 -4.26
N VAL A 203 -14.59 23.17 -4.73
CA VAL A 203 -16.02 23.54 -4.67
C VAL A 203 -16.40 24.25 -5.95
N SER A 204 -17.47 23.80 -6.60
CA SER A 204 -17.90 24.38 -7.86
C SER A 204 -19.40 24.39 -8.07
N ASN A 205 -19.85 25.28 -8.97
CA ASN A 205 -21.21 25.42 -9.47
C ASN A 205 -22.31 25.59 -8.39
N ILE A 206 -21.98 26.10 -7.19
CA ILE A 206 -22.92 26.27 -6.08
C ILE A 206 -23.88 27.48 -6.23
N GLN A 207 -23.64 28.36 -7.21
CA GLN A 207 -24.24 29.70 -7.26
C GLN A 207 -25.57 29.82 -8.00
N ALA A 208 -26.01 28.83 -8.77
CA ALA A 208 -27.33 28.86 -9.43
C ALA A 208 -27.71 27.54 -10.12
N SER A 209 -27.05 26.43 -9.81
CA SER A 209 -27.22 25.22 -10.61
C SER A 209 -28.66 24.71 -10.55
N THR A 210 -29.17 24.30 -11.71
CA THR A 210 -30.47 23.61 -11.88
C THR A 210 -30.26 22.25 -12.53
N THR A 211 -29.02 21.76 -12.49
CA THR A 211 -28.64 20.44 -12.98
C THR A 211 -28.10 19.61 -11.83
N SER A 212 -28.30 18.30 -11.91
CA SER A 212 -27.63 17.34 -11.04
C SER A 212 -26.11 17.41 -11.23
N THR A 213 -25.38 16.92 -10.23
CA THR A 213 -23.96 16.66 -10.36
C THR A 213 -23.74 15.49 -11.32
N THR A 214 -22.79 15.61 -12.23
CA THR A 214 -22.35 14.52 -13.09
C THR A 214 -20.87 14.24 -12.81
N PRO A 215 -20.56 13.07 -12.21
CA PRO A 215 -19.18 12.63 -11.98
C PRO A 215 -18.40 12.46 -13.29
N SER A 216 -17.08 12.57 -13.21
CA SER A 216 -16.20 12.39 -14.36
C SER A 216 -14.84 11.88 -13.90
N THR A 217 -14.35 10.82 -14.55
CA THR A 217 -13.05 10.21 -14.21
C THR A 217 -11.87 10.91 -14.89
N THR A 218 -12.10 11.85 -15.81
CA THR A 218 -11.06 12.47 -16.64
C THR A 218 -11.01 13.99 -16.54
N ALA A 219 -11.96 14.59 -15.83
CA ALA A 219 -12.15 16.02 -15.69
C ALA A 219 -12.99 16.30 -14.44
N GLU A 220 -12.98 17.54 -13.98
CA GLU A 220 -13.82 17.99 -12.87
C GLU A 220 -15.31 17.71 -13.07
N PHE A 221 -16.01 17.59 -11.95
CA PHE A 221 -17.44 17.31 -11.94
C PHE A 221 -18.22 18.50 -12.54
N THR A 222 -19.36 18.20 -13.15
CA THR A 222 -20.31 19.24 -13.58
C THR A 222 -21.51 19.26 -12.62
N GLY A 223 -22.18 20.40 -12.48
CA GLY A 223 -23.23 20.58 -11.46
C GLY A 223 -22.67 20.92 -10.08
N PRO A 224 -23.52 21.21 -9.08
CA PRO A 224 -23.07 21.71 -7.78
C PRO A 224 -22.41 20.59 -6.99
N PHE A 225 -21.31 20.86 -6.28
CA PHE A 225 -20.73 19.90 -5.36
C PHE A 225 -19.92 20.63 -4.28
N PHE A 226 -19.69 19.93 -3.18
CA PHE A 226 -18.70 20.29 -2.17
C PHE A 226 -17.65 19.20 -2.15
N GLY A 227 -16.38 19.55 -2.09
CA GLY A 227 -15.31 18.56 -2.09
C GLY A 227 -14.05 19.07 -1.42
N ILE A 228 -13.08 18.17 -1.30
CA ILE A 228 -11.71 18.49 -0.92
C ILE A 228 -10.75 17.79 -1.84
N GLU A 229 -9.55 18.33 -1.97
CA GLU A 229 -8.42 17.71 -2.65
C GLU A 229 -7.14 17.86 -1.86
N ASN A 230 -6.20 16.94 -2.05
CA ASN A 230 -4.91 16.99 -1.38
C ASN A 230 -4.05 18.12 -1.96
N ASP A 231 -3.48 18.95 -1.10
CA ASP A 231 -2.51 19.99 -1.48
C ASP A 231 -1.05 19.55 -1.22
N PHE A 232 -0.85 18.47 -0.47
CA PHE A 232 0.48 17.86 -0.28
C PHE A 232 0.97 17.11 -1.53
N ILE A 233 2.28 16.91 -1.60
CA ILE A 233 2.97 16.06 -2.57
C ILE A 233 3.81 15.07 -1.78
N TYR A 234 3.75 13.80 -2.18
CA TYR A 234 4.64 12.74 -1.70
C TYR A 234 5.34 12.14 -2.91
N ASN A 235 6.58 12.54 -3.18
CA ASN A 235 7.32 12.03 -4.34
C ASN A 235 8.83 11.87 -4.11
N ASP A 236 9.29 12.01 -2.87
CA ASP A 236 10.63 11.64 -2.42
C ASP A 236 10.61 11.14 -0.95
N ASP A 237 11.70 10.54 -0.47
CA ASP A 237 11.78 9.99 0.90
C ASP A 237 11.66 11.07 1.98
N SER A 238 12.04 12.31 1.66
CA SER A 238 11.99 13.42 2.62
C SER A 238 10.56 13.89 2.91
N ASP A 239 9.64 13.66 1.97
CA ASP A 239 8.21 13.89 2.14
C ASP A 239 7.54 12.84 3.04
N ASN A 240 8.21 11.72 3.33
CA ASN A 240 7.69 10.57 4.07
C ASN A 240 6.42 9.95 3.44
N PRO A 241 6.49 9.48 2.17
CA PRO A 241 5.37 8.81 1.54
C PRO A 241 4.93 7.58 2.35
N PRO A 242 3.63 7.25 2.39
CA PRO A 242 3.15 6.07 3.11
C PRO A 242 3.85 4.79 2.68
N LYS A 243 4.42 4.07 3.65
CA LYS A 243 5.03 2.75 3.47
C LYS A 243 4.03 1.63 3.75
N ILE A 244 4.46 0.37 3.62
CA ILE A 244 3.62 -0.80 3.92
C ILE A 244 3.03 -0.71 5.35
N GLY A 245 1.71 -0.81 5.45
CA GLY A 245 0.92 -0.71 6.67
C GLY A 245 0.43 0.71 7.00
N GLU A 246 0.89 1.73 6.26
CA GLU A 246 0.55 3.13 6.51
C GLU A 246 -0.61 3.61 5.62
N CYS A 247 -1.21 4.73 6.01
CA CYS A 247 -2.41 5.27 5.38
C CYS A 247 -2.35 6.79 5.21
N ILE A 248 -3.02 7.27 4.18
CA ILE A 248 -3.42 8.67 4.03
C ILE A 248 -4.85 8.77 4.54
N ASP A 249 -5.03 9.51 5.63
CA ASP A 249 -6.35 9.74 6.22
C ASP A 249 -6.95 11.03 5.67
N LEU A 250 -8.17 10.93 5.15
CA LEU A 250 -8.98 12.11 4.87
C LEU A 250 -9.43 12.74 6.19
N PRO A 251 -9.78 14.04 6.20
CA PRO A 251 -10.18 14.75 7.41
C PRO A 251 -11.24 13.99 8.22
N ASN A 252 -11.10 14.07 9.54
CA ASN A 252 -11.91 13.36 10.53
C ASN A 252 -11.79 11.82 10.47
N ASN A 253 -10.73 11.29 9.86
CA ASN A 253 -10.51 9.85 9.66
C ASN A 253 -11.71 9.19 8.97
N TYR A 254 -12.35 9.92 8.07
CA TYR A 254 -13.60 9.47 7.45
C TYR A 254 -13.37 8.31 6.49
N VAL A 255 -12.30 8.44 5.70
CA VAL A 255 -11.81 7.45 4.74
C VAL A 255 -10.29 7.43 4.83
N SER A 256 -9.69 6.25 4.69
CA SER A 256 -8.24 6.07 4.65
C SER A 256 -7.83 5.34 3.38
N ILE A 257 -6.79 5.80 2.70
CA ILE A 257 -6.16 5.11 1.57
C ILE A 257 -4.86 4.51 2.10
N CYS A 258 -4.79 3.19 2.19
CA CYS A 258 -3.66 2.50 2.82
C CYS A 258 -2.90 1.66 1.82
N LEU A 259 -1.57 1.75 1.88
CA LEU A 259 -0.68 0.77 1.29
C LEU A 259 -0.58 -0.39 2.30
N ASP A 260 -1.49 -1.36 2.23
CA ASP A 260 -1.77 -2.27 3.35
C ASP A 260 -0.72 -3.38 3.50
N SER A 261 -0.37 -4.05 2.41
CA SER A 261 0.53 -5.20 2.41
C SER A 261 1.10 -5.49 1.03
N LEU A 262 2.09 -6.37 0.98
CA LEU A 262 2.60 -6.98 -0.25
C LEU A 262 2.08 -8.43 -0.36
N THR A 263 1.92 -8.94 -1.59
CA THR A 263 1.53 -10.34 -1.84
C THR A 263 2.61 -11.33 -1.40
N VAL A 264 3.86 -10.90 -1.36
CA VAL A 264 5.02 -11.67 -0.90
C VAL A 264 5.69 -10.91 0.25
N SER A 265 5.93 -11.59 1.35
CA SER A 265 6.69 -11.05 2.48
C SER A 265 8.18 -11.05 2.17
N ASP A 266 8.92 -10.06 2.68
CA ASP A 266 10.39 -9.99 2.56
C ASP A 266 11.12 -11.20 3.20
N ASP A 267 10.45 -11.96 4.07
CA ASP A 267 10.97 -13.23 4.61
C ASP A 267 10.88 -14.39 3.58
N ASN A 268 10.15 -14.22 2.47
CA ASN A 268 9.99 -15.21 1.41
C ASN A 268 10.82 -14.87 0.15
N TYR A 269 12.13 -14.76 0.35
CA TYR A 269 13.09 -14.46 -0.69
C TYR A 269 14.24 -15.48 -0.70
N ALA A 270 14.76 -15.77 -1.88
CA ALA A 270 15.96 -16.58 -2.06
C ALA A 270 17.10 -15.77 -2.66
N THR A 271 18.25 -15.78 -2.00
CA THR A 271 19.46 -15.11 -2.47
C THR A 271 20.13 -15.88 -3.61
N TYR A 272 20.60 -15.15 -4.61
CA TYR A 272 21.43 -15.61 -5.72
C TYR A 272 22.63 -14.69 -5.83
N THR A 273 23.81 -15.29 -5.98
CA THR A 273 25.07 -14.57 -6.12
C THR A 273 25.69 -14.92 -7.46
N PHE A 274 26.07 -13.89 -8.21
CA PHE A 274 26.84 -13.97 -9.45
C PHE A 274 28.23 -13.41 -9.15
N GLU A 275 29.26 -14.24 -9.17
CA GLU A 275 30.61 -13.81 -8.78
C GLU A 275 31.65 -14.23 -9.82
N TYR A 276 32.64 -13.38 -10.05
CA TYR A 276 33.84 -13.76 -10.78
C TYR A 276 34.76 -14.62 -9.90
N GLU A 277 34.96 -15.87 -10.30
CA GLU A 277 35.89 -16.78 -9.66
C GLU A 277 37.16 -16.92 -10.53
N SER A 278 38.29 -16.42 -10.04
CA SER A 278 39.55 -16.38 -10.79
C SER A 278 40.28 -17.73 -10.88
N SER A 279 39.85 -18.76 -10.15
CA SER A 279 40.54 -20.05 -10.04
C SER A 279 39.63 -21.24 -9.69
N ALA A 280 38.50 -21.38 -10.36
CA ALA A 280 37.57 -22.50 -10.19
C ALA A 280 38.20 -23.84 -10.61
N ASP A 281 38.01 -24.89 -9.81
CA ASP A 281 38.42 -26.25 -10.16
C ASP A 281 37.28 -27.00 -10.88
N LEU A 282 37.35 -27.03 -12.21
CA LEU A 282 36.42 -27.77 -13.08
C LEU A 282 37.01 -29.12 -13.54
N SER A 283 38.10 -29.58 -12.92
CA SER A 283 38.88 -30.74 -13.40
C SER A 283 38.12 -32.07 -13.31
N GLN A 284 37.11 -32.14 -12.45
CA GLN A 284 36.21 -33.31 -12.37
C GLN A 284 35.38 -33.50 -13.63
N ALA A 285 35.03 -32.40 -14.31
CA ALA A 285 34.34 -32.42 -15.58
C ALA A 285 35.33 -32.52 -16.76
N ILE A 286 36.39 -31.70 -16.73
CA ILE A 286 37.42 -31.63 -17.78
C ILE A 286 38.78 -31.48 -17.12
N GLY A 287 39.57 -32.56 -17.12
CA GLY A 287 40.81 -32.68 -16.32
C GLY A 287 41.89 -31.60 -16.50
N THR A 288 41.83 -30.78 -17.55
CA THR A 288 42.75 -29.66 -17.77
C THR A 288 42.34 -28.35 -17.09
N LEU A 289 41.11 -28.25 -16.57
CA LEU A 289 40.56 -27.03 -15.96
C LEU A 289 40.68 -27.05 -14.44
N THR A 290 41.91 -26.99 -13.90
CA THR A 290 42.16 -27.03 -12.44
C THR A 290 42.13 -25.66 -11.76
N ALA A 291 42.10 -24.57 -12.54
CA ALA A 291 42.12 -23.18 -12.08
C ALA A 291 41.56 -22.28 -13.19
N ALA A 292 40.28 -22.48 -13.52
CA ALA A 292 39.58 -21.76 -14.57
C ALA A 292 39.07 -20.40 -14.07
N LYS A 293 39.09 -19.39 -14.95
CA LYS A 293 38.41 -18.13 -14.73
C LYS A 293 36.95 -18.26 -15.15
N THR A 294 36.03 -18.09 -14.22
CA THR A 294 34.60 -18.38 -14.43
C THR A 294 33.71 -17.32 -13.81
N ILE A 295 32.46 -17.26 -14.26
CA ILE A 295 31.39 -16.65 -13.48
C ILE A 295 30.64 -17.77 -12.77
N GLN A 296 30.62 -17.75 -11.44
CA GLN A 296 29.86 -18.68 -10.63
C GLN A 296 28.50 -18.06 -10.28
N VAL A 297 27.43 -18.83 -10.49
CA VAL A 297 26.08 -18.50 -10.00
C VAL A 297 25.72 -19.50 -8.92
N LYS A 298 25.43 -19.02 -7.71
CA LYS A 298 25.14 -19.87 -6.55
C LYS A 298 23.94 -19.38 -5.75
N THR A 299 23.27 -20.31 -5.08
CA THR A 299 22.13 -20.05 -4.19
C THR A 299 22.11 -21.06 -3.03
N PRO A 300 21.58 -20.72 -1.84
CA PRO A 300 21.35 -21.70 -0.78
C PRO A 300 20.26 -22.73 -1.16
N GLN A 301 19.41 -22.44 -2.14
CA GLN A 301 18.32 -23.32 -2.57
C GLN A 301 18.86 -24.54 -3.32
N THR A 302 18.64 -25.76 -2.82
CA THR A 302 19.27 -26.99 -3.33
C THR A 302 19.03 -27.27 -4.81
N GLU A 303 17.90 -26.80 -5.33
CA GLU A 303 17.50 -26.90 -6.73
C GLU A 303 17.17 -25.52 -7.32
N GLY A 304 17.72 -24.43 -6.77
CA GLY A 304 17.31 -23.07 -7.13
C GLY A 304 17.60 -22.64 -8.57
N LEU A 305 18.38 -23.42 -9.32
CA LEU A 305 18.73 -23.15 -10.72
C LEU A 305 18.36 -24.34 -11.59
N VAL A 306 17.80 -24.06 -12.77
CA VAL A 306 17.49 -25.06 -13.80
C VAL A 306 18.30 -24.76 -15.06
N ILE A 307 19.06 -25.72 -15.53
CA ILE A 307 19.73 -25.68 -16.83
C ILE A 307 18.84 -26.41 -17.85
N LYS A 308 18.37 -25.68 -18.85
CA LYS A 308 17.57 -26.22 -19.97
C LYS A 308 18.45 -26.95 -20.95
N GLY A 309 18.51 -28.27 -20.80
CA GLY A 309 19.30 -29.13 -21.68
C GLY A 309 18.90 -29.03 -23.16
N SER A 310 17.63 -28.70 -23.46
CA SER A 310 17.14 -28.44 -24.82
C SER A 310 17.71 -27.18 -25.46
N ASN A 311 18.17 -26.24 -24.64
CA ASN A 311 18.67 -24.93 -25.05
C ASN A 311 20.22 -24.90 -25.07
N LEU A 312 20.86 -26.03 -24.76
CA LEU A 312 22.31 -26.17 -24.83
C LEU A 312 22.77 -26.85 -26.12
N GLY A 313 23.92 -26.42 -26.58
CA GLY A 313 24.65 -26.93 -27.71
C GLY A 313 25.42 -28.22 -27.46
N ARG A 314 25.66 -28.94 -28.57
CA ARG A 314 26.58 -30.10 -28.69
C ARG A 314 26.15 -31.43 -28.05
N PHE A 315 24.90 -31.53 -27.61
CA PHE A 315 24.21 -32.82 -27.43
C PHE A 315 22.91 -32.82 -28.23
N ASN A 316 22.84 -33.68 -29.24
CA ASN A 316 21.71 -33.80 -30.16
C ASN A 316 20.48 -34.36 -29.41
N GLY A 317 19.67 -33.47 -28.81
CA GLY A 317 18.20 -33.63 -28.76
C GLY A 317 17.53 -34.33 -27.57
N THR A 318 18.23 -34.79 -26.52
CA THR A 318 17.56 -35.31 -25.29
C THR A 318 18.41 -35.16 -24.02
N ALA A 319 18.93 -33.98 -23.71
CA ALA A 319 19.43 -33.69 -22.36
C ALA A 319 18.25 -33.18 -21.51
N LYS A 320 17.89 -33.93 -20.47
CA LYS A 320 16.87 -33.50 -19.51
C LYS A 320 17.33 -32.20 -18.84
N ASP A 321 16.36 -31.41 -18.37
CA ASP A 321 16.64 -30.27 -17.49
C ASP A 321 17.45 -30.73 -16.26
N ILE A 322 18.47 -29.96 -15.92
CA ILE A 322 19.36 -30.24 -14.78
C ILE A 322 19.05 -29.23 -13.70
N LYS A 323 18.73 -29.71 -12.50
CA LYS A 323 18.55 -28.87 -11.33
C LYS A 323 19.80 -28.83 -10.50
N THR A 324 20.17 -27.65 -10.02
CA THR A 324 21.35 -27.46 -9.19
C THR A 324 21.20 -26.20 -8.34
N LYS A 325 22.18 -25.98 -7.46
CA LYS A 325 22.35 -24.76 -6.69
C LYS A 325 23.60 -23.97 -7.06
N GLU A 326 24.45 -24.53 -7.92
CA GLU A 326 25.76 -23.96 -8.31
C GLU A 326 26.01 -24.23 -9.80
N ILE A 327 26.23 -23.17 -10.58
CA ILE A 327 26.56 -23.17 -12.00
C ILE A 327 27.86 -22.38 -12.20
N TRP A 328 28.71 -22.82 -13.12
CA TRP A 328 29.86 -22.03 -13.59
C TRP A 328 29.77 -21.81 -15.09
N PHE A 329 29.99 -20.57 -15.50
CA PHE A 329 30.18 -20.19 -16.89
C PHE A 329 31.66 -20.02 -17.17
N TYR A 330 32.14 -20.68 -18.21
CA TYR A 330 33.55 -20.68 -18.61
C TYR A 330 33.70 -20.17 -20.04
N ALA A 331 34.46 -19.09 -20.21
CA ALA A 331 34.90 -18.56 -21.49
C ALA A 331 36.38 -18.92 -21.73
N ALA A 332 36.68 -19.58 -22.85
CA ALA A 332 38.01 -20.08 -23.14
C ALA A 332 38.94 -18.99 -23.68
N GLU A 333 40.20 -19.00 -23.22
CA GLU A 333 41.22 -18.10 -23.75
C GLU A 333 41.45 -18.31 -25.26
N SER A 334 41.61 -17.21 -25.98
CA SER A 334 41.90 -17.21 -27.42
C SER A 334 43.16 -18.02 -27.71
N ASN A 335 43.03 -19.03 -28.60
CA ASN A 335 44.11 -19.95 -28.98
C ASN A 335 44.66 -20.86 -27.87
N SER A 336 43.94 -21.04 -26.77
CA SER A 336 44.33 -22.05 -25.77
C SER A 336 44.20 -23.46 -26.33
N ALA A 337 45.18 -24.33 -26.05
CA ALA A 337 45.04 -25.77 -26.30
C ALA A 337 43.94 -26.41 -25.43
N VAL A 338 43.45 -25.66 -24.44
CA VAL A 338 42.31 -25.97 -23.57
C VAL A 338 41.01 -25.35 -24.08
N ALA A 339 41.02 -24.60 -25.20
CA ALA A 339 39.80 -24.31 -25.97
C ALA A 339 39.21 -25.67 -26.31
N ILE A 340 38.18 -26.02 -25.55
CA ILE A 340 37.91 -27.41 -25.19
C ILE A 340 37.79 -28.23 -26.48
N ASP A 341 37.90 -29.54 -26.34
CA ASP A 341 37.29 -30.54 -27.22
C ASP A 341 35.77 -30.27 -27.50
N VAL A 342 35.22 -29.06 -27.23
CA VAL A 342 33.96 -28.39 -27.62
C VAL A 342 33.99 -27.78 -29.03
N GLY A 343 35.16 -27.61 -29.64
CA GLY A 343 35.29 -27.18 -31.03
C GLY A 343 36.31 -26.05 -31.18
N SER A 344 37.29 -26.25 -32.05
CA SER A 344 38.53 -25.47 -32.14
C SER A 344 38.41 -24.00 -32.63
N ASN A 345 37.20 -23.43 -32.62
CA ASN A 345 36.91 -22.03 -32.98
C ASN A 345 35.84 -21.40 -32.05
N SER A 346 35.55 -22.01 -30.89
CA SER A 346 34.31 -21.75 -30.16
C SER A 346 34.27 -20.36 -29.54
N THR A 347 33.44 -19.52 -30.12
CA THR A 347 32.91 -18.29 -29.57
C THR A 347 31.79 -18.55 -28.53
N ASP A 348 31.75 -19.75 -27.94
CA ASP A 348 30.63 -20.27 -27.13
C ASP A 348 30.97 -20.30 -25.64
N LEU A 349 29.95 -20.22 -24.78
CA LEU A 349 30.10 -20.25 -23.32
C LEU A 349 29.91 -21.67 -22.78
N GLY A 350 30.89 -22.20 -22.05
CA GLY A 350 30.79 -23.51 -21.40
C GLY A 350 29.98 -23.45 -20.12
N VAL A 351 29.01 -24.35 -19.96
CA VAL A 351 28.16 -24.44 -18.76
C VAL A 351 28.56 -25.67 -17.94
N PHE A 352 28.95 -25.44 -16.69
CA PHE A 352 29.27 -26.47 -15.71
C PHE A 352 28.32 -26.34 -14.52
N TYR A 353 28.10 -27.43 -13.80
CA TYR A 353 27.22 -27.43 -12.64
C TYR A 353 27.69 -28.41 -11.58
N LYS A 354 27.24 -28.19 -10.35
CA LYS A 354 27.45 -29.14 -9.26
C LYS A 354 26.27 -30.08 -9.20
N ASP A 355 26.53 -31.35 -9.43
CA ASP A 355 25.52 -32.38 -9.42
C ASP A 355 25.02 -32.65 -7.99
N ALA A 356 23.71 -32.64 -7.80
CA ALA A 356 23.12 -32.80 -6.47
C ALA A 356 23.29 -34.23 -5.91
N ASP A 357 23.43 -35.25 -6.77
CA ASP A 357 23.48 -36.66 -6.36
C ASP A 357 24.88 -37.05 -5.87
N ASP A 358 25.93 -36.60 -6.56
CA ASP A 358 27.33 -36.97 -6.24
C ASP A 358 28.23 -35.80 -5.82
N SER A 359 27.68 -34.58 -5.77
CA SER A 359 28.40 -33.34 -5.40
C SER A 359 29.62 -33.04 -6.28
N LYS A 360 29.72 -33.64 -7.49
CA LYS A 360 30.81 -33.39 -8.43
C LYS A 360 30.45 -32.31 -9.43
N VAL A 361 31.48 -31.60 -9.89
CA VAL A 361 31.34 -30.67 -11.02
C VAL A 361 31.24 -31.47 -12.31
N LYS A 362 30.21 -31.20 -13.11
CA LYS A 362 29.93 -31.84 -14.40
C LYS A 362 29.75 -30.77 -15.48
N PHE A 363 30.04 -31.15 -16.73
CA PHE A 363 29.82 -30.30 -17.90
C PHE A 363 28.40 -30.52 -18.44
N ALA A 364 27.59 -29.47 -18.52
CA ALA A 364 26.21 -29.53 -19.02
C ALA A 364 26.15 -29.38 -20.55
N GLY A 365 26.98 -28.51 -21.12
CA GLY A 365 26.96 -28.21 -22.55
C GLY A 365 27.48 -26.80 -22.86
N LEU A 366 27.15 -26.31 -24.05
CA LEU A 366 27.55 -25.00 -24.54
C LEU A 366 26.33 -24.09 -24.72
N ILE A 367 26.50 -22.78 -24.54
CA ILE A 367 25.54 -21.79 -25.03
C ILE A 367 26.10 -21.28 -26.36
N PHE A 368 25.34 -21.50 -27.45
CA PHE A 368 25.73 -21.10 -28.80
C PHE A 368 25.35 -19.64 -29.09
N MET A 369 26.12 -19.03 -29.97
CA MET A 369 25.83 -17.72 -30.53
C MET A 369 24.76 -17.75 -31.63
N ASN A 370 24.16 -16.59 -31.87
CA ASN A 370 23.31 -16.21 -33.02
C ASN A 370 21.79 -16.14 -32.78
N ASP A 371 21.31 -16.11 -31.55
CA ASP A 371 19.89 -15.88 -31.25
C ASP A 371 19.69 -14.49 -30.58
N SER A 372 19.99 -13.41 -31.31
CA SER A 372 18.99 -12.39 -31.64
C SER A 372 18.10 -11.64 -30.63
N ALA A 373 18.31 -11.53 -29.31
CA ALA A 373 17.44 -10.80 -28.32
C ALA A 373 15.94 -10.53 -28.67
N GLY A 374 15.10 -11.56 -28.79
CA GLY A 374 13.70 -11.51 -29.23
C GLY A 374 12.86 -12.67 -28.69
N ALA A 375 11.53 -12.49 -28.66
CA ALA A 375 10.59 -13.49 -28.15
C ALA A 375 10.70 -14.83 -28.92
N GLY A 376 11.10 -15.90 -28.22
CA GLY A 376 11.29 -17.23 -28.80
C GLY A 376 12.71 -17.80 -28.72
N GLN A 377 13.63 -17.17 -27.99
CA GLN A 377 15.04 -17.55 -27.93
C GLN A 377 15.40 -18.52 -26.82
N ALA A 378 16.49 -19.24 -27.04
CA ALA A 378 17.07 -20.16 -26.09
C ALA A 378 17.46 -19.42 -24.80
N ARG A 379 16.68 -19.61 -23.75
CA ARG A 379 16.99 -19.18 -22.38
C ARG A 379 17.53 -20.41 -21.64
N PRO A 380 18.86 -20.58 -21.57
CA PRO A 380 19.45 -21.85 -21.15
C PRO A 380 19.38 -22.07 -19.64
N ILE A 381 19.11 -21.03 -18.85
CA ILE A 381 19.06 -21.08 -17.39
C ILE A 381 17.78 -20.42 -16.90
N GLU A 382 17.14 -21.02 -15.91
CA GLU A 382 15.98 -20.47 -15.20
C GLU A 382 16.23 -20.46 -13.70
N ILE A 383 15.63 -19.50 -13.02
CA ILE A 383 15.48 -19.55 -11.56
C ILE A 383 14.39 -20.57 -11.24
N ASN A 384 14.58 -21.35 -10.17
CA ASN A 384 13.60 -22.33 -9.69
C ASN A 384 13.35 -22.12 -8.20
N TYR A 385 12.55 -21.10 -7.90
CA TYR A 385 12.14 -20.73 -6.56
C TYR A 385 10.63 -20.48 -6.54
N ASP A 386 9.91 -21.20 -5.68
CA ASP A 386 8.46 -21.11 -5.47
C ASP A 386 7.62 -20.91 -6.75
N ASN A 387 6.92 -19.78 -6.89
CA ASN A 387 6.09 -19.42 -8.04
C ASN A 387 6.89 -18.68 -9.11
N SER A 388 8.01 -18.03 -8.76
CA SER A 388 8.93 -17.39 -9.72
C SER A 388 9.79 -18.37 -10.55
N LYS A 389 9.37 -19.63 -10.63
CA LYS A 389 10.04 -20.70 -11.41
C LYS A 389 9.59 -20.69 -12.87
N ASP A 390 10.10 -21.64 -13.64
CA ASP A 390 9.75 -21.87 -15.04
C ASP A 390 10.07 -20.63 -15.91
N THR A 391 9.06 -20.04 -16.55
CA THR A 391 9.26 -18.94 -17.52
C THR A 391 9.34 -17.56 -16.88
N ASP A 392 9.12 -17.44 -15.57
CA ASP A 392 8.95 -16.16 -14.90
C ASP A 392 10.29 -15.47 -14.65
N LEU A 393 11.37 -16.23 -14.47
CA LEU A 393 12.71 -15.69 -14.31
C LEU A 393 13.72 -16.54 -15.07
N GLN A 394 14.20 -15.99 -16.18
CA GLN A 394 15.07 -16.70 -17.10
C GLN A 394 16.32 -15.87 -17.40
N MET A 395 17.44 -16.53 -17.68
CA MET A 395 18.68 -15.84 -18.03
C MET A 395 18.92 -15.84 -19.54
N PHE A 396 19.35 -14.69 -20.01
CA PHE A 396 19.80 -14.44 -21.36
C PHE A 396 21.29 -14.05 -21.33
N PHE A 397 22.02 -14.38 -22.40
CA PHE A 397 23.45 -14.13 -22.52
C PHE A 397 23.70 -13.39 -23.84
N ASP A 398 24.33 -12.22 -23.77
CA ASP A 398 24.71 -11.42 -24.93
C ASP A 398 26.23 -11.19 -24.97
N PHE A 399 26.78 -11.13 -26.17
CA PHE A 399 28.18 -10.82 -26.49
C PHE A 399 28.23 -10.32 -27.93
N ALA A 400 29.20 -9.46 -28.28
CA ALA A 400 29.22 -8.77 -29.58
C ALA A 400 29.09 -9.71 -30.79
N ASP A 401 28.50 -9.23 -31.88
CA ASP A 401 28.14 -9.93 -33.14
C ASP A 401 29.24 -10.81 -33.79
N SER A 402 30.52 -10.65 -33.40
CA SER A 402 31.66 -11.47 -33.85
C SER A 402 32.00 -12.65 -32.93
N GLY A 403 31.28 -12.80 -31.83
CA GLY A 403 31.48 -13.78 -30.77
C GLY A 403 32.53 -13.45 -29.71
N LEU A 404 32.77 -14.39 -28.77
CA LEU A 404 33.74 -14.20 -27.68
C LEU A 404 35.14 -13.81 -28.18
N VAL A 405 35.53 -14.26 -29.37
CA VAL A 405 36.78 -13.86 -30.03
C VAL A 405 36.60 -12.47 -30.66
N GLY A 406 36.80 -11.42 -29.87
CA GLY A 406 36.65 -10.02 -30.29
C GLY A 406 35.64 -9.23 -29.46
N SER A 407 34.83 -9.92 -28.64
CA SER A 407 34.06 -9.29 -27.58
C SER A 407 34.95 -8.93 -26.40
N ASN A 408 34.69 -7.78 -25.79
CA ASN A 408 35.35 -7.38 -24.55
C ASN A 408 34.52 -7.76 -23.32
N SER A 409 33.29 -8.24 -23.47
CA SER A 409 32.44 -8.61 -22.34
C SER A 409 31.43 -9.69 -22.71
N VAL A 410 30.83 -10.28 -21.68
CA VAL A 410 29.60 -11.07 -21.74
C VAL A 410 28.59 -10.38 -20.82
N ASP A 411 27.44 -10.05 -21.37
CA ASP A 411 26.31 -9.55 -20.59
C ASP A 411 25.44 -10.75 -20.19
N ILE A 412 25.19 -10.90 -18.89
CA ILE A 412 24.26 -11.87 -18.33
C ILE A 412 23.03 -11.10 -17.88
N THR A 413 21.90 -11.33 -18.53
CA THR A 413 20.65 -10.63 -18.24
C THR A 413 19.66 -11.58 -17.57
N LEU A 414 19.23 -11.25 -16.35
CA LEU A 414 18.04 -11.84 -15.76
C LEU A 414 16.81 -11.13 -16.32
N VAL A 415 15.86 -11.93 -16.81
CA VAL A 415 14.66 -11.46 -17.52
C VAL A 415 13.42 -11.89 -16.74
N PRO A 416 12.89 -11.01 -15.86
CA PRO A 416 11.60 -11.22 -15.22
C PRO A 416 10.45 -11.14 -16.21
N TYR A 417 9.45 -11.99 -15.99
CA TYR A 417 8.25 -12.10 -16.78
C TYR A 417 7.07 -12.49 -15.89
N HIS A 418 5.93 -11.86 -16.12
CA HIS A 418 4.67 -12.34 -15.59
C HIS A 418 3.57 -12.01 -16.59
N SER A 419 2.77 -13.02 -16.96
CA SER A 419 1.88 -12.95 -18.13
C SER A 419 0.83 -11.84 -18.07
N THR A 420 0.45 -11.38 -16.88
CA THR A 420 -0.57 -10.34 -16.68
C THR A 420 0.00 -8.97 -16.41
N ASN A 421 0.97 -8.86 -15.50
CA ASN A 421 1.41 -7.57 -14.95
C ASN A 421 2.79 -7.14 -15.47
N LEU A 422 3.54 -8.05 -16.09
CA LEU A 422 4.85 -7.77 -16.66
C LEU A 422 5.10 -8.55 -17.97
N PRO A 423 4.25 -8.34 -19.01
CA PRO A 423 4.32 -9.13 -20.24
C PRO A 423 5.47 -8.73 -21.18
N ASP A 424 6.08 -7.57 -20.98
CA ASP A 424 6.93 -6.91 -21.98
C ASP A 424 8.43 -7.24 -21.86
N TYR A 425 8.83 -8.13 -20.94
CA TYR A 425 10.24 -8.55 -20.71
C TYR A 425 11.23 -7.40 -20.54
N ASN A 426 10.80 -6.33 -19.88
CA ASN A 426 11.55 -5.09 -19.80
C ASN A 426 11.90 -4.70 -18.35
N ASP A 427 11.76 -5.57 -17.33
CA ASP A 427 12.26 -5.37 -15.94
C ASP A 427 13.64 -6.03 -15.74
N ASN A 428 14.50 -5.91 -16.76
CA ASN A 428 15.68 -6.74 -16.90
C ASN A 428 16.84 -6.24 -16.03
N ILE A 429 17.58 -7.17 -15.44
CA ILE A 429 18.82 -6.89 -14.70
C ILE A 429 19.98 -7.44 -15.53
N THR A 430 20.81 -6.56 -16.09
CA THR A 430 21.96 -6.92 -16.93
C THR A 430 23.26 -6.71 -16.16
N MET A 431 24.06 -7.76 -16.09
CA MET A 431 25.38 -7.80 -15.45
C MET A 431 26.45 -7.98 -16.52
N GLN A 432 27.39 -7.04 -16.61
CA GLN A 432 28.45 -7.06 -17.61
C GLN A 432 29.76 -7.62 -17.03
N PHE A 433 30.18 -8.78 -17.51
CA PHE A 433 31.46 -9.39 -17.13
C PHE A 433 32.50 -9.23 -18.24
N ASN A 434 33.61 -8.57 -17.95
CA ASN A 434 34.66 -8.30 -18.93
C ASN A 434 35.49 -9.55 -19.26
N LEU A 435 35.98 -9.60 -20.50
CA LEU A 435 36.85 -10.62 -21.03
C LEU A 435 38.24 -10.04 -21.29
N SER A 436 39.27 -10.73 -20.79
CA SER A 436 40.66 -10.50 -21.15
C SER A 436 41.21 -11.70 -21.90
N SER A 437 41.61 -11.48 -23.15
CA SER A 437 42.09 -12.54 -24.05
C SER A 437 41.09 -13.69 -24.24
N GLY A 438 39.78 -13.42 -24.16
CA GLY A 438 38.70 -14.42 -24.33
C GLY A 438 38.25 -15.13 -23.06
N SER A 439 38.84 -14.84 -21.90
CA SER A 439 38.41 -15.37 -20.61
C SER A 439 37.93 -14.27 -19.66
N PHE A 440 37.01 -14.61 -18.77
CA PHE A 440 36.51 -13.69 -17.75
C PHE A 440 37.63 -13.05 -16.96
N ASN A 441 37.46 -11.77 -16.63
CA ASN A 441 38.48 -10.98 -15.94
C ASN A 441 37.93 -10.11 -14.80
N GLY A 442 36.62 -10.09 -14.57
CA GLY A 442 35.97 -9.29 -13.52
C GLY A 442 34.55 -8.89 -13.93
N LEU A 443 33.81 -8.29 -13.00
CA LEU A 443 32.61 -7.52 -13.28
C LEU A 443 33.06 -6.12 -13.75
N GLY A 444 32.38 -5.56 -14.76
CA GLY A 444 32.80 -4.30 -15.37
C GLY A 444 34.14 -4.38 -16.10
N ALA A 445 34.57 -3.26 -16.67
CA ALA A 445 35.83 -3.11 -17.39
C ALA A 445 37.06 -3.27 -16.48
N THR A 446 36.96 -2.89 -15.20
CA THR A 446 38.06 -2.94 -14.23
C THR A 446 37.75 -3.91 -13.10
N ALA A 447 38.50 -5.02 -13.05
CA ALA A 447 38.36 -6.00 -11.98
C ALA A 447 38.49 -5.37 -10.59
N THR A 448 37.70 -5.86 -9.63
CA THR A 448 37.72 -5.43 -8.22
C THR A 448 37.49 -3.91 -8.04
N SER A 449 36.63 -3.34 -8.87
CA SER A 449 36.27 -1.92 -8.84
C SER A 449 34.81 -1.77 -9.22
N GLU A 450 34.08 -0.95 -8.48
CA GLU A 450 32.73 -0.58 -8.87
C GLU A 450 32.72 0.29 -10.13
N GLU A 451 31.77 0.04 -11.03
CA GLU A 451 31.60 0.82 -12.25
C GLU A 451 30.11 0.99 -12.60
N ALA A 452 29.66 2.21 -12.91
CA ALA A 452 28.23 2.49 -13.05
C ALA A 452 27.50 1.59 -14.06
N ALA A 453 28.16 1.26 -15.17
CA ALA A 453 27.57 0.50 -16.28
C ALA A 453 27.74 -1.03 -16.17
N GLU A 454 28.36 -1.54 -15.10
CA GLU A 454 28.56 -2.98 -14.93
C GLU A 454 27.29 -3.72 -14.50
N LEU A 455 26.37 -3.00 -13.87
CA LEU A 455 25.05 -3.47 -13.46
C LEU A 455 24.01 -2.46 -13.91
N VAL A 456 23.05 -2.92 -14.70
CA VAL A 456 22.03 -2.08 -15.32
C VAL A 456 20.66 -2.69 -15.10
N TRP A 457 19.71 -1.89 -14.64
CA TRP A 457 18.29 -2.24 -14.67
C TRP A 457 17.61 -1.54 -15.84
N THR A 458 16.82 -2.26 -16.63
CA THR A 458 16.01 -1.68 -17.70
C THR A 458 14.58 -1.55 -17.21
N GLN A 459 13.92 -0.42 -17.50
CA GLN A 459 12.56 -0.14 -17.04
C GLN A 459 11.49 -0.73 -17.98
N PRO A 460 10.41 -1.33 -17.43
CA PRO A 460 9.42 -2.04 -18.22
C PRO A 460 8.70 -1.22 -19.31
N ASP A 461 8.27 -0.01 -18.96
CA ASP A 461 7.37 0.78 -19.81
C ASP A 461 8.12 1.65 -20.84
N SER A 462 9.39 2.00 -20.55
CA SER A 462 10.17 2.94 -21.35
C SER A 462 11.35 2.30 -22.08
N GLY A 463 11.81 1.13 -21.64
CA GLY A 463 13.07 0.52 -22.08
C GLY A 463 14.30 1.33 -21.69
N THR A 464 14.15 2.30 -20.77
CA THR A 464 15.26 3.13 -20.31
C THR A 464 16.15 2.33 -19.38
N ALA A 465 17.46 2.41 -19.59
CA ALA A 465 18.48 1.76 -18.77
C ALA A 465 18.93 2.69 -17.63
N THR A 466 18.90 2.17 -16.40
CA THR A 466 19.41 2.80 -15.19
C THR A 466 20.67 2.07 -14.74
N ASN A 467 21.77 2.80 -14.61
CA ASN A 467 23.05 2.31 -14.11
C ASN A 467 23.01 2.19 -12.59
N LEU A 468 23.30 1.00 -12.08
CA LEU A 468 23.24 0.68 -10.65
C LEU A 468 24.61 0.44 -10.02
N GLY A 469 25.66 0.13 -10.80
CA GLY A 469 26.92 -0.40 -10.25
C GLY A 469 27.65 0.51 -9.24
N THR A 470 27.33 1.81 -9.17
CA THR A 470 27.92 2.75 -8.19
C THR A 470 27.00 3.15 -7.05
N LYS A 471 25.79 2.59 -6.97
CA LYS A 471 24.80 2.85 -5.92
C LYS A 471 25.15 2.05 -4.66
N ASP A 472 25.13 2.69 -3.50
CA ASP A 472 25.43 2.09 -2.20
C ASP A 472 24.19 1.61 -1.44
N GLU A 473 23.01 1.88 -1.98
CA GLU A 473 21.73 1.41 -1.46
C GLU A 473 21.33 0.05 -2.06
N ASP A 474 20.53 -0.70 -1.31
CA ASP A 474 19.78 -1.82 -1.86
C ASP A 474 18.63 -1.28 -2.73
N HIS A 475 18.33 -1.92 -3.86
CA HIS A 475 17.28 -1.47 -4.78
C HIS A 475 16.23 -2.55 -5.03
N ARG A 476 14.97 -2.17 -5.23
CA ARG A 476 13.87 -3.11 -5.56
C ARG A 476 13.35 -2.86 -6.97
N THR A 477 13.27 -3.90 -7.80
CA THR A 477 12.69 -3.83 -9.16
C THR A 477 11.16 -3.89 -9.13
N ARG A 478 10.51 -3.68 -10.28
CA ARG A 478 9.05 -3.76 -10.39
C ARG A 478 8.51 -5.19 -10.18
N TYR A 479 9.27 -6.23 -10.58
CA TYR A 479 8.93 -7.61 -10.24
C TYR A 479 9.03 -7.89 -8.73
N GLY A 480 9.82 -7.07 -8.01
CA GLY A 480 10.09 -7.20 -6.59
C GLY A 480 11.42 -7.86 -6.27
N ILE A 481 12.33 -8.00 -7.24
CA ILE A 481 13.71 -8.47 -7.00
C ILE A 481 14.47 -7.40 -6.23
N ILE A 482 15.19 -7.80 -5.18
CA ILE A 482 16.06 -6.88 -4.43
C ILE A 482 17.50 -7.07 -4.93
N ILE A 483 18.14 -5.99 -5.34
CA ILE A 483 19.55 -5.92 -5.72
C ILE A 483 20.30 -5.36 -4.51
N ARG A 484 21.24 -6.13 -3.95
CA ARG A 484 21.93 -5.76 -2.71
C ARG A 484 23.20 -4.97 -3.02
N ASP A 485 23.38 -3.84 -2.33
CA ASP A 485 24.55 -2.94 -2.32
C ASP A 485 25.44 -3.07 -3.58
N PRO A 486 24.95 -2.61 -4.76
CA PRO A 486 25.63 -2.78 -6.03
C PRO A 486 27.09 -2.34 -6.01
N LYS A 487 27.40 -1.25 -5.31
CA LYS A 487 28.74 -0.69 -5.21
C LYS A 487 29.69 -1.58 -4.42
N ALA A 488 29.31 -2.02 -3.23
CA ALA A 488 30.19 -2.85 -2.42
C ALA A 488 30.43 -4.21 -3.09
N HIS A 489 29.38 -4.82 -3.63
CA HIS A 489 29.47 -6.11 -4.32
C HIS A 489 30.22 -5.97 -5.65
N GLY A 490 30.00 -4.90 -6.43
CA GLY A 490 30.72 -4.61 -7.67
C GLY A 490 32.22 -4.44 -7.47
N SER A 491 32.64 -3.76 -6.39
CA SER A 491 34.06 -3.68 -6.00
C SER A 491 34.71 -5.04 -5.66
N SER A 492 33.89 -6.09 -5.50
CA SER A 492 34.31 -7.48 -5.27
C SER A 492 34.05 -8.39 -6.48
N ASP A 493 33.77 -7.83 -7.65
CA ASP A 493 33.35 -8.55 -8.87
C ASP A 493 32.13 -9.48 -8.64
N GLU A 494 31.18 -9.03 -7.81
CA GLU A 494 30.02 -9.79 -7.37
C GLU A 494 28.72 -8.99 -7.61
N VAL A 495 27.63 -9.70 -7.89
CA VAL A 495 26.26 -9.17 -7.86
C VAL A 495 25.43 -10.10 -6.98
N VAL A 496 24.76 -9.53 -5.98
CA VAL A 496 23.87 -10.27 -5.07
C VAL A 496 22.45 -9.78 -5.27
N ILE A 497 21.55 -10.72 -5.55
CA ILE A 497 20.12 -10.44 -5.71
C ILE A 497 19.29 -11.38 -4.86
N ASP A 498 18.20 -10.87 -4.30
CA ASP A 498 17.17 -11.68 -3.65
C ASP A 498 15.94 -11.75 -4.55
N ILE A 499 15.56 -12.98 -4.89
CA ILE A 499 14.41 -13.28 -5.73
C ILE A 499 13.20 -13.59 -4.83
N PRO A 500 12.06 -12.89 -5.00
CA PRO A 500 10.86 -13.19 -4.23
C PRO A 500 10.27 -14.55 -4.63
N GLY A 501 9.46 -15.15 -3.76
CA GLY A 501 8.78 -16.41 -4.06
C GLY A 501 7.69 -16.33 -5.12
N ASP A 502 7.23 -15.12 -5.46
CA ASP A 502 6.28 -14.82 -6.53
C ASP A 502 6.49 -13.37 -7.00
N GLN A 503 5.81 -12.92 -8.07
CA GLN A 503 5.78 -11.50 -8.39
C GLN A 503 5.19 -10.71 -7.21
N VAL A 504 5.90 -9.68 -6.76
CA VAL A 504 5.46 -8.84 -5.66
C VAL A 504 4.45 -7.82 -6.17
N GLU A 505 3.24 -7.86 -5.62
CA GLU A 505 2.19 -6.87 -5.86
C GLU A 505 1.82 -6.19 -4.55
N ALA A 506 1.44 -4.92 -4.63
CA ALA A 506 0.99 -4.16 -3.47
C ALA A 506 -0.54 -4.14 -3.37
N ASN A 507 -1.05 -4.32 -2.16
CA ASN A 507 -2.45 -4.18 -1.84
C ASN A 507 -2.74 -2.74 -1.38
N VAL A 508 -3.32 -1.93 -2.26
CA VAL A 508 -3.86 -0.61 -1.89
C VAL A 508 -5.33 -0.78 -1.53
N VAL A 509 -5.70 -0.42 -0.31
CA VAL A 509 -7.05 -0.59 0.22
C VAL A 509 -7.63 0.75 0.64
N VAL A 510 -8.92 0.94 0.34
CA VAL A 510 -9.68 2.10 0.83
C VAL A 510 -10.53 1.63 2.01
N LYS A 511 -10.23 2.14 3.20
CA LYS A 511 -10.96 1.85 4.44
C LYS A 511 -11.98 2.96 4.68
N GLY A 512 -13.23 2.60 4.97
CA GLY A 512 -14.31 3.54 5.24
C GLY A 512 -15.54 2.84 5.81
N THR A 513 -16.45 3.61 6.42
CA THR A 513 -17.60 3.08 7.18
C THR A 513 -18.64 2.35 6.32
N THR A 514 -18.72 2.65 5.02
CA THR A 514 -19.59 1.97 4.04
C THR A 514 -19.07 2.16 2.61
N ALA A 515 -17.94 1.56 2.25
CA ALA A 515 -17.42 1.64 0.88
C ALA A 515 -18.12 0.62 -0.05
N LYS A 516 -18.67 1.09 -1.18
CA LYS A 516 -18.91 0.26 -2.37
C LYS A 516 -17.90 0.69 -3.42
N SER A 517 -17.06 -0.22 -3.89
CA SER A 517 -16.09 0.06 -4.95
C SER A 517 -16.68 -0.28 -6.32
N THR A 518 -16.48 0.60 -7.30
CA THR A 518 -16.68 0.32 -8.72
C THR A 518 -15.34 0.53 -9.43
N SER A 519 -14.43 -0.45 -9.37
CA SER A 519 -13.16 -0.40 -10.09
C SER A 519 -13.21 -1.22 -11.38
N SER A 520 -12.45 -0.80 -12.39
CA SER A 520 -12.22 -1.54 -13.64
C SER A 520 -11.02 -2.50 -13.57
N GLY A 521 -10.20 -2.41 -12.52
CA GLY A 521 -9.16 -3.37 -12.16
C GLY A 521 -9.57 -4.19 -10.93
N GLY A 522 -9.16 -5.46 -10.84
CA GLY A 522 -9.60 -6.44 -9.85
C GLY A 522 -9.81 -5.84 -8.45
N SER A 523 -11.07 -5.73 -8.02
CA SER A 523 -11.45 -5.16 -6.74
C SER A 523 -11.41 -6.24 -5.66
N VAL A 524 -10.66 -6.02 -4.58
CA VAL A 524 -10.98 -6.67 -3.31
C VAL A 524 -12.16 -5.92 -2.71
N VAL A 525 -13.36 -6.48 -2.86
CA VAL A 525 -14.54 -5.93 -2.20
C VAL A 525 -14.40 -6.20 -0.70
N VAL A 526 -14.00 -5.18 0.06
CA VAL A 526 -14.21 -5.19 1.51
C VAL A 526 -15.72 -5.20 1.72
N ASN A 527 -16.28 -6.34 2.10
CA ASN A 527 -17.68 -6.43 2.53
C ASN A 527 -17.72 -6.00 4.01
N PRO A 528 -18.10 -4.74 4.33
CA PRO A 528 -18.26 -4.33 5.72
C PRO A 528 -19.30 -5.24 6.39
N ILE A 529 -19.03 -5.63 7.63
CA ILE A 529 -20.00 -6.38 8.43
C ILE A 529 -21.17 -5.41 8.71
N PRO A 530 -22.38 -5.66 8.17
CA PRO A 530 -23.49 -4.73 8.37
C PRO A 530 -23.86 -4.69 9.85
N SER A 531 -24.38 -3.56 10.34
CA SER A 531 -24.84 -3.44 11.73
C SER A 531 -25.93 -4.46 12.09
N SER A 532 -26.67 -4.97 11.09
CA SER A 532 -27.64 -6.05 11.22
C SER A 532 -27.03 -7.46 11.34
N ALA A 533 -25.72 -7.62 11.16
CA ALA A 533 -25.05 -8.92 11.34
C ALA A 533 -24.84 -9.28 12.81
N ALA A 534 -24.98 -8.31 13.73
CA ALA A 534 -24.97 -8.60 15.16
C ALA A 534 -26.24 -9.39 15.52
N ALA A 535 -26.04 -10.63 15.96
CA ALA A 535 -27.11 -11.54 16.37
C ALA A 535 -26.75 -12.24 17.68
N LEU A 536 -27.75 -12.55 18.49
CA LEU A 536 -27.62 -13.46 19.62
C LEU A 536 -27.39 -14.89 19.11
N SER A 537 -26.74 -15.72 19.93
CA SER A 537 -26.45 -17.11 19.55
C SER A 537 -27.71 -17.91 19.20
N GLU A 538 -28.83 -17.58 19.83
CA GLU A 538 -30.14 -18.20 19.65
C GLU A 538 -30.84 -17.78 18.34
N GLU A 539 -30.41 -16.67 17.74
CA GLU A 539 -30.91 -16.18 16.45
C GLU A 539 -30.18 -16.86 15.27
N VAL A 540 -29.03 -17.49 15.53
CA VAL A 540 -28.26 -18.24 14.55
C VAL A 540 -28.83 -19.65 14.41
N THR A 541 -29.71 -19.84 13.44
CA THR A 541 -30.37 -21.14 13.19
C THR A 541 -29.43 -22.23 12.68
N SER A 542 -28.37 -21.86 11.95
CA SER A 542 -27.35 -22.78 11.45
C SER A 542 -25.99 -22.09 11.43
N ALA A 543 -25.12 -22.47 12.35
CA ALA A 543 -23.80 -21.87 12.47
C ALA A 543 -22.96 -22.06 11.20
N SER A 544 -23.03 -23.24 10.55
CA SER A 544 -22.21 -23.58 9.38
C SER A 544 -22.71 -23.00 8.05
N ALA A 545 -23.86 -22.32 8.04
CA ALA A 545 -24.43 -21.74 6.82
C ALA A 545 -23.74 -20.43 6.38
N GLN A 546 -22.92 -19.84 7.25
CA GLN A 546 -22.31 -18.53 7.03
C GLN A 546 -20.95 -18.41 7.72
N ASN A 547 -20.19 -17.38 7.35
CA ASN A 547 -19.03 -16.97 8.14
C ASN A 547 -19.49 -16.42 9.49
N LEU A 548 -18.72 -16.68 10.55
CA LEU A 548 -19.08 -16.26 11.91
C LEU A 548 -17.93 -15.56 12.62
N ILE A 549 -18.27 -14.52 13.39
CA ILE A 549 -17.42 -14.02 14.46
C ILE A 549 -18.16 -14.29 15.78
N VAL A 550 -17.66 -15.24 16.56
CA VAL A 550 -18.25 -15.66 17.83
C VAL A 550 -17.57 -14.89 18.96
N ILE A 551 -18.27 -13.91 19.51
CA ILE A 551 -17.77 -13.09 20.61
C ILE A 551 -18.27 -13.65 21.95
N GLY A 552 -17.34 -13.87 22.88
CA GLY A 552 -17.61 -14.39 24.23
C GLY A 552 -17.41 -15.90 24.36
N GLY A 553 -16.98 -16.34 25.54
CA GLY A 553 -16.72 -17.75 25.83
C GLY A 553 -17.99 -18.60 26.00
N PRO A 554 -17.85 -19.92 26.13
CA PRO A 554 -18.95 -20.90 26.14
C PRO A 554 -19.92 -20.75 27.33
N ALA A 555 -19.58 -19.94 28.34
CA ALA A 555 -20.46 -19.61 29.45
C ALA A 555 -21.56 -18.59 29.06
N VAL A 556 -21.32 -17.76 28.06
CA VAL A 556 -22.21 -16.68 27.63
C VAL A 556 -22.61 -16.78 26.15
N ASN A 557 -21.81 -17.49 25.34
CA ASN A 557 -22.10 -17.75 23.94
C ASN A 557 -21.98 -19.25 23.65
N PRO A 558 -23.09 -20.00 23.61
CA PRO A 558 -23.13 -21.43 23.29
C PRO A 558 -22.41 -21.80 21.98
N LEU A 559 -22.33 -20.88 21.00
CA LEU A 559 -21.63 -21.13 19.74
C LEU A 559 -20.13 -21.35 19.93
N ALA A 560 -19.53 -20.79 20.98
CA ALA A 560 -18.12 -21.04 21.29
C ALA A 560 -17.87 -22.52 21.59
N ASN A 561 -18.82 -23.22 22.22
CA ASN A 561 -18.73 -24.65 22.43
C ASN A 561 -19.07 -25.42 21.15
N SER A 562 -20.20 -25.10 20.50
CA SER A 562 -20.66 -25.91 19.36
C SER A 562 -19.77 -25.80 18.12
N VAL A 563 -19.10 -24.66 17.91
CA VAL A 563 -18.24 -24.43 16.75
C VAL A 563 -16.77 -24.74 17.06
N PHE A 564 -16.27 -24.35 18.24
CA PHE A 564 -14.84 -24.48 18.58
C PHE A 564 -14.53 -25.61 19.57
N GLY A 565 -15.54 -26.32 20.07
CA GLY A 565 -15.36 -27.41 21.03
C GLY A 565 -14.90 -26.96 22.41
N LEU A 566 -15.08 -25.67 22.74
CA LEU A 566 -14.55 -25.09 23.97
C LEU A 566 -15.53 -25.20 25.15
N THR A 567 -14.94 -25.33 26.33
CA THR A 567 -15.60 -25.32 27.62
C THR A 567 -15.12 -24.14 28.46
N ARG A 568 -15.81 -23.87 29.57
CA ARG A 568 -15.39 -22.81 30.49
C ARG A 568 -14.00 -23.04 31.08
N GLY A 569 -13.55 -24.29 31.14
CA GLY A 569 -12.25 -24.66 31.70
C GLY A 569 -11.05 -24.30 30.81
N ASP A 570 -11.29 -23.96 29.55
CA ASP A 570 -10.24 -23.65 28.57
C ASP A 570 -9.74 -22.21 28.65
N PHE A 571 -10.33 -21.39 29.54
CA PHE A 571 -9.95 -19.99 29.72
C PHE A 571 -9.27 -19.79 31.08
N THR A 572 -8.09 -19.18 31.06
CA THR A 572 -7.33 -18.80 32.25
C THR A 572 -7.61 -17.35 32.63
N PRO A 573 -7.64 -16.98 33.93
CA PRO A 573 -7.71 -15.58 34.34
C PRO A 573 -6.65 -14.69 33.68
N ASN A 574 -7.07 -13.50 33.23
CA ASN A 574 -6.27 -12.52 32.47
C ASN A 574 -5.89 -12.94 31.05
N GLU A 575 -6.50 -13.99 30.52
CA GLU A 575 -6.21 -14.48 29.17
C GLU A 575 -7.48 -14.50 28.32
N ALA A 576 -7.27 -14.26 27.03
CA ALA A 576 -8.23 -14.45 25.99
C ALA A 576 -7.62 -15.23 24.83
N MET A 577 -8.52 -15.84 24.06
CA MET A 577 -8.23 -16.66 22.91
C MET A 577 -8.89 -16.03 21.69
N VAL A 578 -8.08 -15.86 20.64
CA VAL A 578 -8.57 -15.60 19.29
C VAL A 578 -8.26 -16.83 18.46
N LYS A 579 -9.29 -17.42 17.84
CA LYS A 579 -9.12 -18.71 17.14
C LYS A 579 -9.90 -18.76 15.85
N LEU A 580 -9.25 -19.15 14.77
CA LEU A 580 -9.90 -19.43 13.50
C LEU A 580 -10.20 -20.94 13.41
N ALA A 581 -11.38 -21.28 12.92
CA ALA A 581 -11.79 -22.67 12.70
C ALA A 581 -12.60 -22.80 11.41
N ASP A 582 -12.52 -23.99 10.81
CA ASP A 582 -13.41 -24.39 9.73
C ASP A 582 -14.85 -24.46 10.23
N ASN A 583 -15.79 -23.98 9.43
CA ASN A 583 -17.21 -23.93 9.73
C ASN A 583 -18.03 -24.45 8.54
N GLY A 584 -17.71 -25.66 8.10
CA GLY A 584 -18.25 -26.26 6.87
C GLY A 584 -17.53 -25.72 5.63
N ALA A 585 -18.27 -25.09 4.72
CA ALA A 585 -17.69 -24.37 3.58
C ALA A 585 -17.30 -22.91 3.91
N ASN A 586 -17.49 -22.50 5.17
CA ASN A 586 -17.26 -21.16 5.69
C ASN A 586 -16.17 -21.18 6.77
N VAL A 587 -15.79 -20.00 7.25
CA VAL A 587 -14.84 -19.82 8.37
C VAL A 587 -15.52 -19.22 9.60
N ALA A 588 -15.02 -19.57 10.78
CA ALA A 588 -15.45 -18.98 12.04
C ALA A 588 -14.25 -18.45 12.83
N LEU A 589 -14.38 -17.22 13.36
CA LEU A 589 -13.42 -16.60 14.27
C LEU A 589 -14.01 -16.52 15.67
N LEU A 590 -13.32 -17.06 16.66
CA LEU A 590 -13.62 -16.89 18.07
C LEU A 590 -12.88 -15.66 18.61
N VAL A 591 -13.56 -14.86 19.41
CA VAL A 591 -12.96 -13.81 20.25
C VAL A 591 -13.52 -13.96 21.66
N ALA A 592 -12.80 -14.62 22.55
CA ALA A 592 -13.30 -14.97 23.88
C ALA A 592 -12.24 -14.82 24.97
N GLY A 593 -12.58 -14.17 26.07
CA GLY A 593 -11.73 -14.06 27.26
C GLY A 593 -12.33 -14.69 28.50
N TYR A 594 -11.49 -14.90 29.52
CA TYR A 594 -11.96 -15.34 30.84
C TYR A 594 -12.92 -14.32 31.47
N SER A 595 -12.60 -13.04 31.35
CA SER A 595 -13.43 -11.92 31.79
C SER A 595 -13.94 -11.05 30.63
N ALA A 596 -14.83 -10.10 30.95
CA ALA A 596 -15.29 -9.10 29.99
C ALA A 596 -14.16 -8.19 29.50
N VAL A 597 -13.19 -7.86 30.36
CA VAL A 597 -12.02 -7.06 29.97
C VAL A 597 -11.12 -7.86 29.05
N ASP A 598 -10.86 -9.13 29.36
CA ASP A 598 -10.03 -10.00 28.50
C ASP A 598 -10.67 -10.18 27.11
N THR A 599 -11.99 -10.34 27.05
CA THR A 599 -12.74 -10.42 25.78
C THR A 599 -12.64 -9.12 24.98
N ARG A 600 -12.69 -7.95 25.65
CA ARG A 600 -12.52 -6.64 24.99
C ARG A 600 -11.10 -6.42 24.48
N ASN A 601 -10.09 -6.79 25.26
CA ASN A 601 -8.69 -6.72 24.83
C ASN A 601 -8.43 -7.62 23.61
N ALA A 602 -9.01 -8.82 23.56
CA ALA A 602 -8.93 -9.67 22.37
C ALA A 602 -9.67 -9.08 21.16
N ALA A 603 -10.84 -8.48 21.36
CA ALA A 603 -11.56 -7.80 20.29
C ALA A 603 -10.78 -6.59 19.74
N GLU A 604 -10.13 -5.84 20.62
CA GLU A 604 -9.26 -4.73 20.24
C GLU A 604 -8.01 -5.21 19.50
N ALA A 605 -7.40 -6.32 19.91
CA ALA A 605 -6.26 -6.93 19.21
C ALA A 605 -6.62 -7.32 17.76
N VAL A 606 -7.81 -7.89 17.56
CA VAL A 606 -8.35 -8.20 16.22
C VAL A 606 -8.58 -6.92 15.44
N ALA A 607 -9.30 -5.94 16.02
CA ALA A 607 -9.66 -4.71 15.34
C ALA A 607 -8.45 -3.85 14.96
N ALA A 608 -7.40 -3.85 15.78
CA ALA A 608 -6.15 -3.13 15.55
C ALA A 608 -5.14 -3.92 14.69
N GLY A 609 -5.52 -5.07 14.11
CA GLY A 609 -4.66 -5.87 13.24
C GLY A 609 -3.44 -6.49 13.94
N LYS A 610 -3.42 -6.56 15.27
CA LYS A 610 -2.25 -7.04 16.05
C LYS A 610 -1.97 -8.54 15.91
N LEU A 611 -2.82 -9.26 15.18
CA LEU A 611 -2.68 -10.69 14.86
C LEU A 611 -2.07 -10.91 13.47
N ALA A 612 -1.77 -9.84 12.71
CA ALA A 612 -1.18 -9.95 11.39
C ALA A 612 0.18 -10.68 11.43
N GLY A 613 0.44 -11.52 10.42
CA GLY A 613 1.67 -12.32 10.32
C GLY A 613 1.68 -13.61 11.18
N MET A 614 0.64 -13.88 11.98
CA MET A 614 0.56 -15.14 12.72
C MET A 614 0.20 -16.31 11.79
N SER A 615 1.06 -17.32 11.72
CA SER A 615 0.83 -18.56 10.94
C SER A 615 0.01 -19.63 11.67
N LYS A 616 -0.41 -19.35 12.91
CA LYS A 616 -1.17 -20.28 13.75
C LYS A 616 -2.65 -19.96 13.69
N ALA A 617 -3.49 -21.00 13.73
CA ALA A 617 -4.94 -20.86 13.79
C ALA A 617 -5.46 -20.35 15.15
N GLU A 618 -4.59 -20.16 16.14
CA GLU A 618 -4.94 -19.72 17.48
C GLU A 618 -3.88 -18.74 18.00
N ALA A 619 -4.35 -17.63 18.56
CA ALA A 619 -3.55 -16.61 19.19
C ALA A 619 -4.04 -16.39 20.62
N LYS A 620 -3.10 -16.13 21.53
CA LYS A 620 -3.40 -15.86 22.92
C LYS A 620 -3.20 -14.38 23.20
N VAL A 621 -4.20 -13.75 23.80
CA VAL A 621 -4.14 -12.35 24.21
C VAL A 621 -4.07 -12.30 25.73
N VAL A 622 -2.96 -11.80 26.26
CA VAL A 622 -2.71 -11.73 27.70
C VAL A 622 -2.94 -10.29 28.17
N SER A 623 -3.97 -10.09 28.98
CA SER A 623 -4.23 -8.80 29.62
C SER A 623 -3.15 -8.51 30.67
N THR A 624 -2.32 -7.51 30.43
CA THR A 624 -1.26 -7.12 31.39
C THR A 624 -1.84 -6.39 32.60
N THR A 625 -2.98 -5.71 32.41
CA THR A 625 -3.83 -5.19 33.48
C THR A 625 -5.30 -5.46 33.16
N GLN A 626 -6.17 -5.40 34.17
CA GLN A 626 -7.62 -5.48 33.97
C GLN A 626 -8.22 -4.14 33.52
N THR A 627 -7.60 -3.55 32.50
CA THR A 627 -8.03 -2.33 31.80
C THR A 627 -8.05 -2.61 30.29
N VAL A 628 -9.02 -2.04 29.58
CA VAL A 628 -9.10 -2.16 28.12
C VAL A 628 -7.90 -1.43 27.48
N GLY A 629 -7.31 -1.99 26.43
CA GLY A 629 -6.12 -1.46 25.74
C GLY A 629 -4.77 -1.88 26.33
N SER A 630 -4.76 -2.78 27.31
CA SER A 630 -3.55 -3.18 28.05
C SER A 630 -3.30 -4.69 27.93
N TYR A 631 -2.64 -5.12 26.83
CA TYR A 631 -2.42 -6.54 26.52
C TYR A 631 -1.15 -6.81 25.72
N THR A 632 -0.76 -8.08 25.63
CA THR A 632 0.23 -8.63 24.68
C THR A 632 -0.40 -9.77 23.87
N VAL A 633 0.13 -10.04 22.68
CA VAL A 633 -0.30 -11.15 21.81
C VAL A 633 0.82 -12.19 21.76
N GLU A 634 0.48 -13.47 21.90
CA GLU A 634 1.37 -14.64 21.87
C GLU A 634 0.93 -15.70 20.85
#